data_AF-A0A672VCU7-F1
#
_entry.id   AF-A0A672VCU7-F1
#
_cell.length_a   1.000
_cell.length_b   1.000
_cell.length_c   1.000
_cell.angle_alpha   90.00
_cell.angle_beta   90.00
_cell.angle_gamma   90.00
#
_symmetry.space_group_name_H-M   'P 1'
#
loop_
_entity.id
_entity.type
_entity.pdbx_description
1 polymer ?
#
loop_
_entity_poly.entity_id
_entity_poly.type
_entity_poly.pdbx_seq_one_letter_code
_entity_poly.pdbx_strand_id
1 'polypeptide(L)'
;MCWVLVPWGAALAAASPMPALGLSQGLTAALAQDTPSVADVVVWGTLFPILQDENSLPSELQALRTWFQSMTLLEACRDAADSVLMPKALLEFKSYLQKQPPPCLAMQRATSNEPEEEEGSERALTEEEIAAAADAWARGAAALPKPWQPQKPVLPVEGMRNVLITSALPYVNNVPHLGNIIGCVLSADTFARYCRLRNWNTLYVCGTDEYGTATETKAVEEGLTPQEICNKYHTIHADIYRWFDISFDCFGRTTTPSQTTIAQDIFQRLLARGFLLQDTVEQLRCEGCQRFLADRFVEGTCPFCSYEEARGDQCDKCGKLINAVELKNPQCKLCRGVPTVKPTQHLFLDLPKLEERLEAWLEQSWATGDWTANARYITRSWIRDGLKPRCITRDLKWGTPVPLDGFRDKVFYVWFDAPIGYLSITANYTDQWERWWKNPQQVELYNFMAKDNVPFHSVIFPCSLLGADDNYTLVNHLIATEYLNYEDGKFSKSRGVGVFGDMAKDTGIPADIWRFYLLYLRPEGQDSAFSWSDLMLKNNSELLNNLGNFINRAGMFVCKFFGGTVPNMVLTPDDKRLLARVTLELRQYHQLLEKVRIREALRCILSISRHGNQYIQVNEPWKRIKGDEKDRQHAGTVTGVAVNMASLLAVMLQPYMPSVSLAIQGQLCIPPDSFVLSHDFTCTLPPGHRVGTVSPLFQKLENDRVEALRRRFGGGQPEDLAVEPQAKQTPSASQPPPAPETLMAPIDSQRLQELTQEVARQGNHVRQLKANKAEKAQIDMEVAKLLELKKQLALAEGKSPEVSVPKGKQKK
;
A
#
# COMPACT_ATOMS: atom_id res chain seq x y z
N MET A 1 29.18 -38.43 19.83
CA MET A 1 29.12 -38.70 18.38
C MET A 1 28.40 -37.52 17.74
N CYS A 2 29.09 -36.82 16.83
CA CYS A 2 28.66 -35.77 15.88
C CYS A 2 27.65 -34.74 16.43
N TRP A 3 27.96 -33.45 16.52
CA TRP A 3 28.03 -32.55 15.36
C TRP A 3 29.19 -31.55 15.48
N VAL A 4 29.84 -31.37 14.34
CA VAL A 4 31.04 -30.55 14.09
C VAL A 4 30.61 -29.13 13.69
N LEU A 5 31.38 -28.14 14.15
CA LEU A 5 31.65 -26.82 13.56
C LEU A 5 30.68 -26.30 12.49
N VAL A 6 29.93 -25.25 12.83
CA VAL A 6 29.41 -24.26 11.85
C VAL A 6 30.07 -22.91 12.17
N PRO A 7 30.57 -22.15 11.17
CA PRO A 7 31.25 -20.88 11.42
C PRO A 7 30.29 -19.83 11.97
N TRP A 8 30.79 -18.99 12.88
CA TRP A 8 30.13 -17.85 13.53
C TRP A 8 29.77 -16.69 12.57
N GLY A 9 29.35 -16.99 11.34
CA GLY A 9 28.79 -16.03 10.38
C GLY A 9 27.30 -16.22 10.12
N ALA A 10 26.71 -17.37 10.49
CA ALA A 10 25.33 -17.70 10.16
C ALA A 10 24.30 -17.35 11.26
N ALA A 11 24.73 -17.14 12.51
CA ALA A 11 23.82 -16.74 13.60
C ALA A 11 23.49 -15.23 13.60
N LEU A 12 24.35 -14.40 12.99
CA LEU A 12 24.14 -12.95 12.85
C LEU A 12 23.13 -12.58 11.74
N ALA A 13 22.73 -13.53 10.90
CA ALA A 13 21.71 -13.33 9.87
C ALA A 13 20.28 -13.68 10.35
N ALA A 14 20.12 -14.28 11.54
CA ALA A 14 18.83 -14.70 12.08
C ALA A 14 18.31 -13.80 13.23
N ALA A 15 19.01 -12.72 13.56
CA ALA A 15 18.55 -11.72 14.54
C ALA A 15 18.27 -10.39 13.82
N SER A 16 17.11 -10.30 13.18
CA SER A 16 16.43 -9.00 13.03
C SER A 16 16.24 -8.38 14.42
N PRO A 17 16.24 -7.05 14.55
CA PRO A 17 16.22 -6.41 15.86
C PRO A 17 14.93 -6.82 16.59
N MET A 18 15.08 -7.53 17.71
CA MET A 18 13.97 -7.63 18.65
C MET A 18 13.60 -6.20 19.06
N PRO A 19 12.30 -5.84 19.06
CA PRO A 19 11.88 -4.53 19.53
C PRO A 19 12.37 -4.35 20.97
N ALA A 20 12.79 -3.13 21.30
CA ALA A 20 13.10 -2.75 22.66
C ALA A 20 11.88 -3.10 23.53
N LEU A 21 11.97 -4.23 24.24
CA LEU A 21 11.06 -4.56 25.32
C LEU A 21 11.32 -3.50 26.37
N GLY A 22 10.46 -2.48 26.40
CA GLY A 22 10.31 -1.62 27.56
C GLY A 22 10.23 -2.52 28.79
N LEU A 23 11.13 -2.29 29.74
CA LEU A 23 11.14 -2.96 31.04
C LEU A 23 9.90 -2.51 31.83
N SER A 24 8.72 -2.93 31.38
CA SER A 24 7.50 -2.87 32.16
C SER A 24 7.45 -4.08 33.09
N GLN A 25 6.76 -3.92 34.21
CA GLN A 25 6.78 -4.76 35.43
C GLN A 25 6.50 -6.27 35.24
N GLY A 26 6.27 -6.76 34.01
CA GLY A 26 6.02 -8.18 33.71
C GLY A 26 7.28 -9.05 33.64
N LEU A 27 8.44 -8.51 33.22
CA LEU A 27 9.66 -9.34 33.04
C LEU A 27 10.35 -9.69 34.36
N THR A 28 10.13 -8.89 35.41
CA THR A 28 10.62 -9.18 36.77
C THR A 28 10.02 -10.46 37.36
N ALA A 29 8.83 -10.89 36.89
CA ALA A 29 8.22 -12.14 37.33
C ALA A 29 8.83 -13.39 36.66
N ALA A 30 9.43 -13.24 35.46
CA ALA A 30 10.05 -14.36 34.74
C ALA A 30 11.48 -14.67 35.23
N LEU A 31 12.19 -13.66 35.75
CA LEU A 31 13.56 -13.79 36.29
C LEU A 31 13.61 -14.25 37.76
N ALA A 32 12.45 -14.51 38.38
CA ALA A 32 12.32 -14.85 39.80
C ALA A 32 11.64 -16.22 40.04
N GLN A 33 11.68 -17.13 39.07
CA GLN A 33 11.27 -18.51 39.28
C GLN A 33 12.41 -19.30 39.94
N ASP A 34 12.10 -20.17 40.91
CA ASP A 34 13.08 -20.94 41.71
C ASP A 34 13.96 -21.90 40.89
N THR A 35 13.66 -22.10 39.61
CA THR A 35 14.42 -22.96 38.70
C THR A 35 14.77 -22.23 37.41
N PRO A 36 16.06 -22.21 37.01
CA PRO A 36 16.54 -21.49 35.83
C PRO A 36 16.06 -22.16 34.53
N SER A 37 15.56 -21.36 33.59
CA SER A 37 15.13 -21.82 32.27
C SER A 37 16.28 -21.82 31.25
N VAL A 38 16.06 -22.44 30.09
CA VAL A 38 17.02 -22.38 28.96
C VAL A 38 17.25 -20.95 28.50
N ALA A 39 16.23 -20.10 28.57
CA ALA A 39 16.36 -18.68 28.24
C ALA A 39 17.30 -17.96 29.22
N ASP A 40 17.22 -18.29 30.52
CA ASP A 40 18.12 -17.71 31.53
C ASP A 40 19.59 -18.07 31.25
N VAL A 41 19.86 -19.32 30.86
CA VAL A 41 21.23 -19.77 30.52
C VAL A 41 21.77 -19.06 29.29
N VAL A 42 20.95 -18.88 28.25
CA VAL A 42 21.35 -18.18 27.02
C VAL A 42 21.63 -16.70 27.28
N VAL A 43 20.76 -16.03 28.05
CA VAL A 43 20.93 -14.62 28.41
C VAL A 43 22.15 -14.45 29.31
N TRP A 44 22.32 -15.31 30.32
CA TRP A 44 23.50 -15.31 31.20
C TRP A 44 24.79 -15.50 30.39
N GLY A 45 24.87 -16.51 29.52
CA GLY A 45 26.07 -16.78 28.71
C GLY A 45 26.45 -15.65 27.75
N THR A 46 25.46 -14.88 27.29
CA THR A 46 25.68 -13.70 26.44
C THR A 46 26.24 -12.52 27.25
N LEU A 47 25.74 -12.34 28.48
CA LEU A 47 26.16 -11.24 29.37
C LEU A 47 27.43 -11.57 30.17
N PHE A 48 27.76 -12.86 30.31
CA PHE A 48 28.88 -13.35 31.11
C PHE A 48 30.22 -12.68 30.80
N PRO A 49 30.64 -12.47 29.54
CA PRO A 49 31.93 -11.82 29.25
C PRO A 49 32.00 -10.33 29.65
N ILE A 50 30.85 -9.69 29.85
CA ILE A 50 30.72 -8.25 30.08
C ILE A 50 30.58 -7.93 31.57
N LEU A 51 29.82 -8.73 32.33
CA LEU A 51 29.38 -8.44 33.70
C LEU A 51 30.15 -9.19 34.81
N GLN A 52 31.41 -9.57 34.54
CA GLN A 52 32.22 -10.38 35.49
C GLN A 52 32.67 -9.59 36.73
N ASP A 53 32.73 -8.26 36.65
CA ASP A 53 33.11 -7.40 37.75
C ASP A 53 31.86 -6.98 38.53
N GLU A 54 31.91 -7.07 39.86
CA GLU A 54 30.78 -6.72 40.76
C GLU A 54 30.29 -5.28 40.58
N ASN A 55 31.11 -4.41 39.98
CA ASN A 55 30.80 -3.01 39.71
C ASN A 55 30.23 -2.72 38.31
N SER A 56 30.03 -3.76 37.48
CA SER A 56 29.60 -3.58 36.07
C SER A 56 28.14 -3.12 35.90
N LEU A 57 27.31 -3.33 36.93
CA LEU A 57 25.89 -2.96 36.91
C LEU A 57 25.62 -1.80 37.89
N PRO A 58 24.86 -0.77 37.52
CA PRO A 58 24.42 0.28 38.44
C PRO A 58 23.68 -0.29 39.66
N SER A 59 23.82 0.35 40.83
CA SER A 59 23.17 -0.07 42.08
C SER A 59 21.65 -0.11 42.03
N GLU A 60 21.06 0.60 41.07
CA GLU A 60 19.61 0.68 40.83
C GLU A 60 19.02 -0.62 40.24
N LEU A 61 19.85 -1.52 39.70
CA LEU A 61 19.44 -2.77 39.05
C LEU A 61 19.72 -4.00 39.93
N GLN A 62 19.33 -3.94 41.21
CA GLN A 62 19.67 -4.96 42.19
C GLN A 62 19.09 -6.35 41.87
N ALA A 63 17.87 -6.41 41.34
CA ALA A 63 17.24 -7.69 40.93
C ALA A 63 18.03 -8.41 39.83
N LEU A 64 18.53 -7.66 38.85
CA LEU A 64 19.34 -8.21 37.77
C LEU A 64 20.69 -8.71 38.28
N ARG A 65 21.30 -7.98 39.22
CA ARG A 65 22.56 -8.38 39.86
C ARG A 65 22.40 -9.69 40.63
N THR A 66 21.33 -9.82 41.43
CA THR A 66 21.05 -11.05 42.18
C THR A 66 20.77 -12.23 41.26
N TRP A 67 19.96 -12.05 40.20
CA TRP A 67 19.69 -13.09 39.20
C TRP A 67 20.97 -13.54 38.49
N PHE A 68 21.82 -12.60 38.07
CA PHE A 68 23.05 -12.91 37.35
C PHE A 68 24.04 -13.68 38.24
N GLN A 69 24.14 -13.32 39.53
CA GLN A 69 24.91 -14.06 40.52
C GLN A 69 24.35 -15.47 40.74
N SER A 70 23.03 -15.63 40.87
CA SER A 70 22.43 -16.97 41.03
C SER A 70 22.67 -17.89 39.83
N MET A 71 22.63 -17.34 38.61
CA MET A 71 22.95 -18.09 37.39
C MET A 71 24.43 -18.50 37.34
N THR A 72 25.32 -17.60 37.77
CA THR A 72 26.77 -17.88 37.84
C THR A 72 27.11 -18.96 38.86
N LEU A 73 26.27 -19.17 39.89
CA LEU A 73 26.45 -20.21 40.90
C LEU A 73 25.93 -21.59 40.47
N LEU A 74 25.34 -21.74 39.29
CA LEU A 74 24.96 -23.04 38.75
C LEU A 74 26.21 -23.79 38.24
N GLU A 75 26.32 -25.08 38.55
CA GLU A 75 27.48 -25.90 38.19
C GLU A 75 27.73 -25.91 36.67
N ALA A 76 26.68 -26.13 35.87
CA ALA A 76 26.76 -26.12 34.41
C ALA A 76 27.19 -24.75 33.83
N CYS A 77 26.82 -23.65 34.49
CA CYS A 77 27.23 -22.30 34.09
C CYS A 77 28.69 -22.05 34.44
N ARG A 78 29.16 -22.46 35.63
CA ARG A 78 30.59 -22.38 35.98
C ARG A 78 31.48 -23.19 35.04
N ASP A 79 31.07 -24.41 34.73
CA ASP A 79 31.82 -25.26 33.81
C ASP A 79 31.88 -24.63 32.41
N ALA A 80 30.77 -24.05 31.94
CA ALA A 80 30.74 -23.33 30.66
C ALA A 80 31.56 -22.03 30.67
N ALA A 81 31.59 -21.30 31.80
CA ALA A 81 32.43 -20.13 31.98
C ALA A 81 33.91 -20.47 31.80
N ASP A 82 34.37 -21.52 32.47
CA ASP A 82 35.78 -21.90 32.51
C ASP A 82 36.25 -22.62 31.24
N SER A 83 35.38 -23.40 30.59
CA SER A 83 35.76 -24.25 29.45
C SER A 83 35.37 -23.71 28.06
N VAL A 84 34.34 -22.84 27.97
CA VAL A 84 33.78 -22.37 26.69
C VAL A 84 33.84 -20.85 26.54
N LEU A 85 33.59 -20.08 27.60
CA LEU A 85 33.43 -18.62 27.53
C LEU A 85 34.69 -17.81 27.87
N MET A 86 35.74 -18.43 28.41
CA MET A 86 37.04 -17.82 28.70
C MET A 86 38.25 -18.20 27.80
N PRO A 87 38.11 -18.57 26.51
CA PRO A 87 39.27 -18.60 25.59
C PRO A 87 39.80 -17.20 25.22
N LYS A 88 41.09 -17.13 24.83
CA LYS A 88 41.80 -15.93 24.36
C LYS A 88 41.02 -15.08 23.33
N ALA A 89 40.20 -15.71 22.47
CA ALA A 89 39.38 -15.04 21.46
C ALA A 89 38.21 -14.21 22.03
N LEU A 90 37.67 -14.56 23.20
CA LEU A 90 36.61 -13.81 23.88
C LEU A 90 37.15 -12.58 24.64
N LEU A 91 38.41 -12.63 25.07
CA LEU A 91 39.14 -11.45 25.59
C LEU A 91 39.36 -10.39 24.50
N GLU A 92 39.60 -10.81 23.26
CA GLU A 92 39.70 -9.89 22.11
C GLU A 92 38.34 -9.27 21.76
N PHE A 93 37.24 -10.04 21.88
CA PHE A 93 35.88 -9.54 21.72
C PHE A 93 35.49 -8.51 22.82
N LYS A 94 35.91 -8.73 24.07
CA LYS A 94 35.77 -7.75 25.16
C LYS A 94 36.51 -6.45 24.84
N SER A 95 37.74 -6.54 24.32
CA SER A 95 38.50 -5.36 23.88
C SER A 95 37.84 -4.64 22.69
N TYR A 96 37.20 -5.38 21.78
CA TYR A 96 36.44 -4.81 20.66
C TYR A 96 35.18 -4.07 21.13
N LEU A 97 34.39 -4.64 22.05
CA LEU A 97 33.20 -4.01 22.61
C LEU A 97 33.53 -2.78 23.46
N GLN A 98 34.62 -2.80 24.23
CA GLN A 98 35.08 -1.65 25.01
C GLN A 98 35.67 -0.52 24.15
N LYS A 99 36.01 -0.79 22.89
CA LYS A 99 36.43 0.22 21.88
C LYS A 99 35.28 0.80 21.08
N GLN A 100 34.07 0.23 21.19
CA GLN A 100 32.88 0.86 20.64
C GLN A 100 32.55 2.10 21.46
N PRO A 101 32.11 3.21 20.84
CA PRO A 101 31.68 4.38 21.59
C PRO A 101 30.58 3.95 22.58
N PRO A 102 30.59 4.46 23.82
CA PRO A 102 29.53 4.15 24.75
C PRO A 102 28.18 4.54 24.12
N PRO A 103 27.13 3.73 24.26
CA PRO A 103 25.80 4.19 23.91
C PRO A 103 25.55 5.46 24.72
N CYS A 104 25.20 6.53 24.02
CA CYS A 104 25.08 7.85 24.60
C CYS A 104 23.92 7.87 25.61
N LEU A 105 24.19 7.57 26.87
CA LEU A 105 23.31 7.88 28.01
C LEU A 105 23.50 9.35 28.42
N ALA A 106 23.54 10.25 27.44
CA ALA A 106 23.47 11.67 27.67
C ALA A 106 22.03 12.12 27.40
N MET A 107 21.25 12.26 28.47
CA MET A 107 20.15 13.22 28.53
C MET A 107 20.70 14.62 28.25
N GLN A 108 20.88 14.97 26.97
CA GLN A 108 20.98 16.34 26.54
C GLN A 108 20.04 16.52 25.35
N ARG A 109 19.06 17.41 25.56
CA ARG A 109 18.07 17.89 24.60
C ARG A 109 18.73 18.18 23.24
N ALA A 110 18.65 17.24 22.32
CA ALA A 110 18.82 17.47 20.90
C ALA A 110 17.49 17.13 20.24
N THR A 111 16.89 18.14 19.63
CA THR A 111 15.60 18.08 18.95
C THR A 111 15.67 17.18 17.72
N SER A 112 15.34 15.90 17.88
CA SER A 112 15.01 14.97 16.80
C SER A 112 13.50 14.79 16.73
N ASN A 113 12.90 15.16 15.60
CA ASN A 113 11.46 15.05 15.32
C ASN A 113 11.06 13.64 14.86
N GLU A 114 11.19 12.65 15.73
CA GLU A 114 10.39 11.41 15.66
C GLU A 114 9.65 11.24 16.99
N PRO A 115 8.33 10.97 16.98
CA PRO A 115 7.65 10.62 18.21
C PRO A 115 8.06 9.19 18.59
N GLU A 116 8.77 9.06 19.71
CA GLU A 116 8.93 7.80 20.41
C GLU A 116 7.54 7.24 20.73
N GLU A 117 7.29 5.97 20.39
CA GLU A 117 6.12 5.22 20.86
C GLU A 117 6.28 4.98 22.38
N GLU A 118 6.00 6.00 23.18
CA GLU A 118 5.63 5.82 24.59
C GLU A 118 4.21 5.23 24.63
N GLU A 119 4.06 4.02 25.18
CA GLU A 119 2.75 3.55 25.67
C GLU A 119 2.21 4.60 26.65
N GLY A 120 1.19 5.33 26.19
CA GLY A 120 0.90 6.68 26.65
C GLY A 120 0.43 6.78 28.09
N SER A 121 1.14 7.59 28.86
CA SER A 121 0.48 8.47 29.82
C SER A 121 -0.45 9.39 29.03
N GLU A 122 -1.74 9.06 28.99
CA GLU A 122 -2.74 9.86 28.29
C GLU A 122 -2.65 11.33 28.76
N ARG A 123 -2.31 12.24 27.84
CA ARG A 123 -2.31 13.68 28.12
C ARG A 123 -3.68 14.06 28.71
N ALA A 124 -3.63 14.64 29.91
CA ALA A 124 -4.80 15.19 30.57
C ALA A 124 -5.35 16.36 29.74
N LEU A 125 -6.68 16.36 29.52
CA LEU A 125 -7.39 17.44 28.84
C LEU A 125 -7.54 18.62 29.80
N THR A 126 -7.34 19.84 29.32
CA THR A 126 -7.63 21.04 30.11
C THR A 126 -9.12 21.38 30.08
N GLU A 127 -9.60 22.10 31.08
CA GLU A 127 -11.00 22.58 31.10
C GLU A 127 -11.31 23.50 29.91
N GLU A 128 -10.32 24.26 29.43
CA GLU A 128 -10.45 25.10 28.23
C GLU A 128 -10.66 24.26 26.96
N GLU A 129 -9.94 23.14 26.81
CA GLU A 129 -10.11 22.22 25.68
C GLU A 129 -11.49 21.57 25.69
N ILE A 130 -11.96 21.18 26.89
CA ILE A 130 -13.28 20.59 27.09
C ILE A 130 -14.39 21.59 26.74
N ALA A 131 -14.25 22.84 27.21
CA ALA A 131 -15.19 23.91 26.90
C ALA A 131 -15.22 24.21 25.39
N ALA A 132 -14.05 24.38 24.77
CA ALA A 132 -13.95 24.69 23.34
C ALA A 132 -14.56 23.59 22.46
N ALA A 133 -14.35 22.31 22.80
CA ALA A 133 -14.95 21.20 22.07
C ALA A 133 -16.48 21.16 22.24
N ALA A 134 -17.00 21.43 23.44
CA ALA A 134 -18.43 21.50 23.68
C ALA A 134 -19.08 22.69 22.92
N ASP A 135 -18.40 23.82 22.85
CA ASP A 135 -18.87 24.99 22.09
C ASP A 135 -18.88 24.72 20.58
N ALA A 136 -17.83 24.06 20.05
CA ALA A 136 -17.77 23.66 18.65
C ALA A 136 -18.88 22.67 18.29
N TRP A 137 -19.12 21.69 19.16
CA TRP A 137 -20.22 20.75 19.04
C TRP A 137 -21.59 21.45 18.98
N ALA A 138 -21.82 22.43 19.87
CA ALA A 138 -23.09 23.15 19.96
C ALA A 138 -23.39 24.01 18.73
N ARG A 139 -22.38 24.51 18.02
CA ARG A 139 -22.57 25.22 16.74
C ARG A 139 -23.06 24.30 15.61
N GLY A 140 -22.84 22.98 15.74
CA GLY A 140 -23.30 21.96 14.81
C GLY A 140 -22.75 22.11 13.39
N ALA A 141 -23.44 21.52 12.41
CA ALA A 141 -23.05 21.53 11.00
C ALA A 141 -22.92 22.94 10.38
N ALA A 142 -23.57 23.96 10.96
CA ALA A 142 -23.47 25.34 10.48
C ALA A 142 -22.06 25.94 10.67
N ALA A 143 -21.23 25.36 11.55
CA ALA A 143 -19.83 25.75 11.71
C ALA A 143 -18.90 25.13 10.65
N LEU A 144 -19.37 24.16 9.87
CA LEU A 144 -18.55 23.55 8.84
C LEU A 144 -18.42 24.49 7.63
N PRO A 145 -17.21 24.63 7.06
CA PRO A 145 -17.07 25.32 5.79
C PRO A 145 -17.80 24.51 4.72
N LYS A 146 -18.42 25.20 3.76
CA LYS A 146 -19.08 24.51 2.64
C LYS A 146 -18.04 23.69 1.86
N PRO A 147 -18.34 22.43 1.46
CA PRO A 147 -17.44 21.65 0.64
C PRO A 147 -17.10 22.38 -0.67
N TRP A 148 -15.81 22.45 -0.98
CA TRP A 148 -15.31 23.06 -2.21
C TRP A 148 -15.59 22.15 -3.42
N GLN A 149 -16.21 22.72 -4.45
CA GLN A 149 -16.49 22.02 -5.71
C GLN A 149 -15.75 22.74 -6.83
N PRO A 150 -14.54 22.27 -7.22
CA PRO A 150 -13.77 22.94 -8.27
C PRO A 150 -14.46 22.76 -9.63
N GLN A 151 -14.37 23.79 -10.48
CA GLN A 151 -14.73 23.66 -11.89
C GLN A 151 -13.73 22.75 -12.59
N LYS A 152 -14.18 22.02 -13.64
CA LYS A 152 -13.31 21.21 -14.49
C LYS A 152 -13.03 21.96 -15.80
N PRO A 153 -11.77 22.03 -16.28
CA PRO A 153 -10.57 21.50 -15.64
C PRO A 153 -10.21 22.26 -14.35
N VAL A 154 -9.65 21.55 -13.36
CA VAL A 154 -9.22 22.17 -12.09
C VAL A 154 -8.01 23.06 -12.37
N LEU A 155 -8.10 24.34 -12.02
CA LEU A 155 -7.04 25.35 -12.23
C LEU A 155 -6.71 26.05 -10.92
N PRO A 156 -5.48 26.56 -10.71
CA PRO A 156 -5.11 27.27 -9.49
C PRO A 156 -5.97 28.51 -9.25
N VAL A 157 -6.43 28.67 -8.01
CA VAL A 157 -7.25 29.80 -7.55
C VAL A 157 -6.40 30.66 -6.62
N GLU A 158 -6.32 31.95 -6.92
CA GLU A 158 -5.56 32.92 -6.12
C GLU A 158 -6.15 33.03 -4.71
N GLY A 159 -5.28 33.11 -3.70
CA GLY A 159 -5.67 33.17 -2.28
C GLY A 159 -6.10 31.81 -1.68
N MET A 160 -6.20 30.75 -2.48
CA MET A 160 -6.38 29.38 -2.01
C MET A 160 -5.07 28.60 -2.06
N ARG A 161 -4.96 27.57 -1.21
CA ARG A 161 -3.87 26.59 -1.33
C ARG A 161 -4.13 25.71 -2.55
N ASN A 162 -3.20 25.75 -3.52
CA ASN A 162 -3.27 24.93 -4.73
C ASN A 162 -2.25 23.80 -4.66
N VAL A 163 -2.74 22.57 -4.60
CA VAL A 163 -1.92 21.37 -4.40
C VAL A 163 -1.90 20.55 -5.69
N LEU A 164 -0.73 20.49 -6.30
CA LEU A 164 -0.47 19.63 -7.45
C LEU A 164 0.16 18.33 -6.96
N ILE A 165 -0.47 17.21 -7.28
CA ILE A 165 -0.01 15.88 -6.85
C ILE A 165 0.32 15.06 -8.09
N THR A 166 1.49 14.46 -8.09
CA THR A 166 1.82 13.41 -9.06
C THR A 166 2.17 12.11 -8.36
N SER A 167 1.80 11.01 -9.01
CA SER A 167 2.35 9.70 -8.72
C SER A 167 3.37 9.37 -9.81
N ALA A 168 4.46 8.70 -9.45
CA ALA A 168 5.40 8.16 -10.43
C ALA A 168 4.67 7.40 -11.54
N LEU A 169 5.04 7.69 -12.79
CA LEU A 169 4.45 7.06 -13.96
C LEU A 169 4.85 5.58 -14.00
N PRO A 170 3.93 4.62 -13.85
CA PRO A 170 4.24 3.21 -14.04
C PRO A 170 4.71 2.91 -15.46
N TYR A 171 5.78 2.12 -15.57
CA TYR A 171 6.19 1.52 -16.84
C TYR A 171 5.07 0.65 -17.41
N VAL A 172 4.64 0.97 -18.63
CA VAL A 172 3.46 0.35 -19.26
C VAL A 172 3.65 -1.13 -19.54
N ASN A 173 4.87 -1.60 -19.77
CA ASN A 173 5.13 -2.96 -20.23
C ASN A 173 5.02 -4.04 -19.13
N ASN A 174 4.65 -3.67 -17.90
CA ASN A 174 4.52 -4.59 -16.77
C ASN A 174 3.21 -4.36 -16.02
N VAL A 175 2.51 -5.45 -15.70
CA VAL A 175 1.36 -5.38 -14.79
C VAL A 175 1.85 -4.95 -13.39
N PRO A 176 1.26 -3.92 -12.77
CA PRO A 176 1.70 -3.45 -11.45
C PRO A 176 1.32 -4.47 -10.37
N HIS A 177 2.22 -4.72 -9.43
CA HIS A 177 1.93 -5.49 -8.22
C HIS A 177 1.59 -4.58 -7.03
N LEU A 178 1.15 -5.17 -5.90
CA LEU A 178 0.73 -4.39 -4.73
C LEU A 178 1.81 -3.43 -4.22
N GLY A 179 3.08 -3.80 -4.36
CA GLY A 179 4.23 -2.94 -4.03
C GLY A 179 4.31 -1.67 -4.87
N ASN A 180 4.06 -1.75 -6.18
CA ASN A 180 4.01 -0.56 -7.03
C ASN A 180 2.79 0.32 -6.66
N ILE A 181 1.66 -0.33 -6.33
CA ILE A 181 0.42 0.36 -5.99
C ILE A 181 0.59 1.17 -4.70
N ILE A 182 1.08 0.55 -3.62
CA ILE A 182 1.25 1.23 -2.32
C ILE A 182 2.33 2.31 -2.36
N GLY A 183 3.45 2.07 -3.08
CA GLY A 183 4.57 3.01 -3.10
C GLY A 183 4.26 4.31 -3.86
N CYS A 184 3.31 4.26 -4.80
CA CYS A 184 3.01 5.39 -5.67
C CYS A 184 1.52 5.75 -5.60
N VAL A 185 0.68 5.13 -6.45
CA VAL A 185 -0.68 5.61 -6.76
C VAL A 185 -1.64 5.60 -5.57
N LEU A 186 -1.55 4.62 -4.67
CA LEU A 186 -2.44 4.51 -3.51
C LEU A 186 -2.06 5.49 -2.40
N SER A 187 -0.75 5.72 -2.21
CA SER A 187 -0.26 6.76 -1.28
C SER A 187 -0.68 8.15 -1.74
N ALA A 188 -0.47 8.46 -3.02
CA ALA A 188 -0.87 9.74 -3.60
C ALA A 188 -2.39 9.95 -3.59
N ASP A 189 -3.17 8.91 -3.87
CA ASP A 189 -4.64 8.97 -3.82
C ASP A 189 -5.16 9.29 -2.41
N THR A 190 -4.57 8.66 -1.41
CA THR A 190 -4.93 8.92 0.00
C THR A 190 -4.69 10.39 0.34
N PHE A 191 -3.54 10.93 -0.03
CA PHE A 191 -3.26 12.35 0.21
C PHE A 191 -4.16 13.27 -0.63
N ALA A 192 -4.38 12.97 -1.92
CA ALA A 192 -5.25 13.77 -2.79
C ALA A 192 -6.69 13.86 -2.27
N ARG A 193 -7.24 12.74 -1.80
CA ARG A 193 -8.57 12.69 -1.16
C ARG A 193 -8.62 13.54 0.12
N TYR A 194 -7.58 13.46 0.95
CA TYR A 194 -7.45 14.32 2.13
C TYR A 194 -7.40 15.81 1.77
N CYS A 195 -6.60 16.20 0.77
CA CYS A 195 -6.51 17.59 0.31
C CYS A 195 -7.87 18.13 -0.15
N ARG A 196 -8.65 17.32 -0.89
CA ARG A 196 -10.01 17.68 -1.30
C ARG A 196 -10.96 17.85 -0.10
N LEU A 197 -10.89 16.97 0.90
CA LEU A 197 -11.67 17.12 2.14
C LEU A 197 -11.27 18.33 2.99
N ARG A 198 -10.06 18.86 2.80
CA ARG A 198 -9.59 20.11 3.40
C ARG A 198 -9.96 21.36 2.59
N ASN A 199 -10.76 21.19 1.53
CA ASN A 199 -11.11 22.25 0.58
C ASN A 199 -9.90 22.90 -0.12
N TRP A 200 -8.77 22.18 -0.23
CA TRP A 200 -7.65 22.65 -1.03
C TRP A 200 -7.92 22.40 -2.50
N ASN A 201 -7.53 23.35 -3.34
CA ASN A 201 -7.68 23.19 -4.78
C ASN A 201 -6.66 22.16 -5.28
N THR A 202 -7.11 20.96 -5.59
CA THR A 202 -6.25 19.79 -5.75
C THR A 202 -6.34 19.25 -7.18
N LEU A 203 -5.18 19.08 -7.83
CA LEU A 203 -5.07 18.38 -9.10
C LEU A 203 -4.16 17.15 -8.94
N TYR A 204 -4.70 15.95 -9.11
CA TYR A 204 -3.95 14.69 -9.03
C TYR A 204 -3.77 14.04 -10.41
N VAL A 205 -2.51 14.00 -10.88
CA VAL A 205 -2.14 13.54 -12.23
C VAL A 205 -1.22 12.33 -12.17
N CYS A 206 -1.46 11.36 -13.05
CA CYS A 206 -0.54 10.25 -13.34
C CYS A 206 -0.75 9.79 -14.78
N GLY A 207 -0.06 8.73 -15.19
CA GLY A 207 -0.19 8.14 -16.51
C GLY A 207 0.80 7.00 -16.69
N THR A 208 0.84 6.43 -17.87
CA THR A 208 1.81 5.38 -18.20
C THR A 208 3.07 5.95 -18.85
N ASP A 209 4.24 5.47 -18.40
CA ASP A 209 5.51 5.66 -19.09
C ASP A 209 5.67 4.57 -20.15
N GLU A 210 5.77 4.99 -21.41
CA GLU A 210 5.57 4.11 -22.56
C GLU A 210 6.79 3.97 -23.47
N TYR A 211 7.79 4.84 -23.35
CA TYR A 211 8.95 4.84 -24.22
C TYR A 211 10.08 3.94 -23.71
N GLY A 212 11.07 3.73 -24.58
CA GLY A 212 12.32 3.05 -24.23
C GLY A 212 12.40 1.59 -24.67
N THR A 213 13.60 1.02 -24.49
CA THR A 213 13.97 -0.29 -25.03
C THR A 213 13.11 -1.43 -24.48
N ALA A 214 12.68 -1.34 -23.21
CA ALA A 214 11.90 -2.40 -22.59
C ALA A 214 10.53 -2.59 -23.26
N THR A 215 9.93 -1.50 -23.76
CA THR A 215 8.71 -1.55 -24.56
C THR A 215 8.96 -2.20 -25.92
N GLU A 216 10.03 -1.81 -26.63
CA GLU A 216 10.38 -2.44 -27.92
C GLU A 216 10.64 -3.95 -27.77
N THR A 217 11.37 -4.36 -26.72
CA THR A 217 11.61 -5.78 -26.43
C THR A 217 10.30 -6.53 -26.20
N LYS A 218 9.44 -6.00 -25.32
CA LYS A 218 8.18 -6.65 -24.97
C LYS A 218 7.22 -6.71 -26.16
N ALA A 219 7.22 -5.68 -27.01
CA ALA A 219 6.46 -5.65 -28.25
C ALA A 219 6.88 -6.81 -29.18
N VAL A 220 8.19 -7.00 -29.38
CA VAL A 220 8.72 -8.12 -30.18
C VAL A 220 8.37 -9.48 -29.55
N GLU A 221 8.50 -9.63 -28.23
CA GLU A 221 8.13 -10.87 -27.52
C GLU A 221 6.65 -11.25 -27.70
N GLU A 222 5.76 -10.26 -27.76
CA GLU A 222 4.31 -10.48 -27.94
C GLU A 222 3.85 -10.43 -29.40
N GLY A 223 4.76 -10.21 -30.36
CA GLY A 223 4.42 -10.09 -31.78
C GLY A 223 3.58 -8.85 -32.10
N LEU A 224 3.77 -7.76 -31.37
CA LEU A 224 3.04 -6.49 -31.49
C LEU A 224 3.98 -5.34 -31.87
N THR A 225 3.43 -4.24 -32.36
CA THR A 225 4.16 -2.96 -32.42
C THR A 225 4.26 -2.31 -31.04
N PRO A 226 5.25 -1.41 -30.80
CA PRO A 226 5.33 -0.66 -29.55
C PRO A 226 4.04 0.11 -29.19
N GLN A 227 3.38 0.73 -30.16
CA GLN A 227 2.11 1.43 -29.91
C GLN A 227 0.99 0.49 -29.47
N GLU A 228 0.87 -0.69 -30.10
CA GLU A 228 -0.16 -1.68 -29.77
C GLU A 228 0.02 -2.24 -28.35
N ILE A 229 1.26 -2.56 -27.96
CA ILE A 229 1.52 -3.04 -26.60
C ILE A 229 1.28 -1.95 -25.56
N CYS A 230 1.67 -0.71 -25.84
CA CYS A 230 1.36 0.42 -24.96
C CYS A 230 -0.15 0.62 -24.80
N ASN A 231 -0.92 0.54 -25.89
CA ASN A 231 -2.39 0.66 -25.84
C ASN A 231 -3.03 -0.44 -25.00
N LYS A 232 -2.59 -1.69 -25.21
CA LYS A 232 -3.04 -2.85 -24.45
C LYS A 232 -2.82 -2.64 -22.95
N TYR A 233 -1.59 -2.32 -22.56
CA TYR A 233 -1.24 -2.25 -21.15
C TYR A 233 -1.68 -0.95 -20.48
N HIS A 234 -1.75 0.18 -21.17
CA HIS A 234 -2.36 1.40 -20.63
C HIS A 234 -3.80 1.13 -20.14
N THR A 235 -4.57 0.37 -20.93
CA THR A 235 -5.91 -0.07 -20.56
C THR A 235 -5.90 -0.95 -19.30
N ILE A 236 -4.98 -1.92 -19.22
CA ILE A 236 -4.81 -2.78 -18.04
C ILE A 236 -4.50 -1.95 -16.78
N HIS A 237 -3.56 -1.01 -16.86
CA HIS A 237 -3.24 -0.11 -15.74
C HIS A 237 -4.46 0.72 -15.32
N ALA A 238 -5.14 1.34 -16.27
CA ALA A 238 -6.33 2.15 -16.00
C ALA A 238 -7.44 1.34 -15.32
N ASP A 239 -7.68 0.11 -15.75
CA ASP A 239 -8.68 -0.77 -15.16
C ASP A 239 -8.30 -1.24 -13.75
N ILE A 240 -7.03 -1.56 -13.51
CA ILE A 240 -6.51 -1.89 -12.17
C ILE A 240 -6.72 -0.71 -11.23
N TYR A 241 -6.28 0.48 -11.62
CA TYR A 241 -6.37 1.67 -10.77
C TYR A 241 -7.82 2.11 -10.55
N ARG A 242 -8.70 1.93 -11.54
CA ARG A 242 -10.14 2.13 -11.35
C ARG A 242 -10.72 1.16 -10.32
N TRP A 243 -10.33 -0.12 -10.36
CA TRP A 243 -10.80 -1.12 -9.39
C TRP A 243 -10.30 -0.84 -7.97
N PHE A 244 -9.06 -0.37 -7.81
CA PHE A 244 -8.52 0.12 -6.53
C PHE A 244 -9.09 1.47 -6.08
N ASP A 245 -10.03 2.05 -6.83
CA ASP A 245 -10.64 3.36 -6.60
C ASP A 245 -9.58 4.47 -6.44
N ILE A 246 -8.66 4.55 -7.40
CA ILE A 246 -7.69 5.65 -7.49
C ILE A 246 -8.33 6.83 -8.22
N SER A 247 -8.43 7.97 -7.54
CA SER A 247 -9.16 9.15 -7.97
C SER A 247 -8.30 10.17 -8.72
N PHE A 248 -7.67 9.74 -9.82
CA PHE A 248 -6.96 10.67 -10.71
C PHE A 248 -7.94 11.70 -11.29
N ASP A 249 -7.51 12.96 -11.33
CA ASP A 249 -8.18 13.98 -12.14
C ASP A 249 -7.86 13.77 -13.63
N CYS A 250 -6.65 13.27 -13.93
CA CYS A 250 -6.23 12.81 -15.25
C CYS A 250 -5.27 11.62 -15.13
N PHE A 251 -5.55 10.54 -15.87
CA PHE A 251 -4.63 9.42 -16.09
C PHE A 251 -4.23 9.37 -17.56
N GLY A 252 -3.07 9.92 -17.91
CA GLY A 252 -2.62 10.13 -19.28
C GLY A 252 -1.52 9.16 -19.74
N ARG A 253 -0.75 9.59 -20.74
CA ARG A 253 0.26 8.78 -21.45
C ARG A 253 1.42 9.67 -21.90
N THR A 254 2.64 9.12 -21.94
CA THR A 254 3.81 9.86 -22.48
C THR A 254 3.88 9.85 -24.02
N THR A 255 3.16 8.98 -24.71
CA THR A 255 3.18 8.85 -26.19
C THR A 255 2.24 9.84 -26.89
N THR A 256 2.40 11.14 -26.63
CA THR A 256 1.50 12.18 -27.18
C THR A 256 2.24 13.31 -27.91
N PRO A 257 1.56 14.06 -28.80
CA PRO A 257 2.15 15.24 -29.43
C PRO A 257 2.62 16.27 -28.40
N SER A 258 1.84 16.51 -27.34
CA SER A 258 2.20 17.43 -26.24
C SER A 258 3.50 17.03 -25.54
N GLN A 259 3.76 15.73 -25.36
CA GLN A 259 5.05 15.26 -24.84
C GLN A 259 6.19 15.70 -25.75
N THR A 260 6.04 15.47 -27.06
CA THR A 260 7.08 15.82 -28.03
C THR A 260 7.35 17.32 -28.02
N THR A 261 6.30 18.14 -28.07
CA THR A 261 6.43 19.59 -28.07
C THR A 261 7.11 20.11 -26.80
N ILE A 262 6.66 19.68 -25.61
CA ILE A 262 7.20 20.20 -24.34
C ILE A 262 8.63 19.69 -24.09
N ALA A 263 8.91 18.42 -24.37
CA ALA A 263 10.26 17.89 -24.21
C ALA A 263 11.26 18.55 -25.17
N GLN A 264 10.84 18.84 -26.41
CA GLN A 264 11.65 19.58 -27.36
C GLN A 264 11.85 21.05 -26.94
N ASP A 265 10.84 21.72 -26.39
CA ASP A 265 10.99 23.08 -25.84
C ASP A 265 12.03 23.15 -24.72
N ILE A 266 11.90 22.27 -23.71
CA ILE A 266 12.87 22.18 -22.60
C ILE A 266 14.28 21.90 -23.13
N PHE A 267 14.41 20.96 -24.06
CA PHE A 267 15.68 20.65 -24.72
C PHE A 267 16.28 21.87 -25.43
N GLN A 268 15.50 22.59 -26.24
CA GLN A 268 15.99 23.76 -26.99
C GLN A 268 16.45 24.87 -26.04
N ARG A 269 15.76 25.07 -24.91
CA ARG A 269 16.17 26.06 -23.90
C ARG A 269 17.48 25.68 -23.23
N LEU A 270 17.67 24.40 -22.90
CA LEU A 270 18.92 23.87 -22.35
C LEU A 270 20.08 23.99 -23.35
N LEU A 271 19.82 23.67 -24.63
CA LEU A 271 20.79 23.79 -25.72
C LEU A 271 21.24 25.24 -25.89
N ALA A 272 20.30 26.18 -26.02
CA ALA A 272 20.57 27.60 -26.20
C ALA A 272 21.36 28.23 -25.04
N ARG A 273 21.29 27.64 -23.85
CA ARG A 273 22.00 28.08 -22.64
C ARG A 273 23.31 27.33 -22.38
N GLY A 274 23.72 26.43 -23.27
CA GLY A 274 25.00 25.73 -23.16
C GLY A 274 25.08 24.68 -22.05
N PHE A 275 23.93 24.10 -21.66
CA PHE A 275 23.83 23.01 -20.69
C PHE A 275 23.86 21.62 -21.32
N LEU A 276 24.05 21.54 -22.64
CA LEU A 276 24.17 20.27 -23.35
C LEU A 276 25.57 20.12 -23.95
N LEU A 277 26.12 18.92 -23.80
CA LEU A 277 27.37 18.50 -24.42
C LEU A 277 27.07 17.49 -25.53
N GLN A 278 27.93 17.42 -26.53
CA GLN A 278 27.89 16.42 -27.59
C GLN A 278 29.18 15.62 -27.57
N ASP A 279 29.07 14.29 -27.51
CA ASP A 279 30.21 13.38 -27.50
C ASP A 279 29.92 12.13 -28.33
N THR A 280 30.97 11.41 -28.74
CA THR A 280 30.88 10.18 -29.52
C THR A 280 31.13 8.97 -28.62
N VAL A 281 30.21 8.00 -28.64
CA VAL A 281 30.33 6.76 -27.88
C VAL A 281 30.49 5.59 -28.83
N GLU A 282 31.36 4.65 -28.49
CA GLU A 282 31.47 3.38 -29.19
C GLU A 282 30.37 2.42 -28.74
N GLN A 283 29.57 1.93 -29.69
CA GLN A 283 28.50 0.97 -29.42
C GLN A 283 28.51 -0.17 -30.43
N LEU A 284 28.01 -1.33 -30.00
CA LEU A 284 27.83 -2.47 -30.88
C LEU A 284 26.62 -2.26 -31.80
N ARG A 285 26.84 -2.31 -33.12
CA ARG A 285 25.81 -2.25 -34.15
C ARG A 285 25.66 -3.62 -34.81
N CYS A 286 24.42 -4.12 -34.85
CA CYS A 286 24.08 -5.29 -35.63
C CYS A 286 23.71 -4.86 -37.05
N GLU A 287 24.51 -5.24 -38.05
CA GLU A 287 24.21 -4.96 -39.46
C GLU A 287 23.00 -5.76 -39.96
N GLY A 288 22.78 -6.98 -39.44
CA GLY A 288 21.59 -7.77 -39.82
C GLY A 288 20.28 -7.14 -39.33
N CYS A 289 20.27 -6.57 -38.12
CA CYS A 289 19.10 -5.89 -37.56
C CYS A 289 19.07 -4.38 -37.90
N GLN A 290 20.10 -3.86 -38.59
CA GLN A 290 20.29 -2.43 -38.89
C GLN A 290 20.06 -1.50 -37.69
N ARG A 291 20.56 -1.90 -36.51
CA ARG A 291 20.40 -1.12 -35.26
C ARG A 291 21.60 -1.25 -34.31
N PHE A 292 21.79 -0.23 -33.48
CA PHE A 292 22.64 -0.32 -32.30
C PHE A 292 21.98 -1.23 -31.26
N LEU A 293 22.80 -2.02 -30.57
CA LEU A 293 22.34 -2.99 -29.59
C LEU A 293 22.48 -2.42 -28.18
N ALA A 294 21.37 -2.34 -27.46
CA ALA A 294 21.41 -2.20 -26.02
C ALA A 294 22.05 -3.44 -25.38
N ASP A 295 22.68 -3.29 -24.22
CA ASP A 295 23.39 -4.36 -23.50
C ASP A 295 22.58 -5.66 -23.35
N ARG A 296 21.25 -5.54 -23.18
CA ARG A 296 20.33 -6.68 -23.05
C ARG A 296 20.19 -7.51 -24.33
N PHE A 297 20.49 -6.94 -25.49
CA PHE A 297 20.49 -7.61 -26.79
C PHE A 297 21.87 -8.09 -27.22
N VAL A 298 22.87 -7.95 -26.36
CA VAL A 298 24.23 -8.45 -26.58
C VAL A 298 24.49 -9.59 -25.60
N GLU A 299 24.98 -10.70 -26.14
CA GLU A 299 25.62 -11.77 -25.38
C GLU A 299 27.03 -12.00 -25.91
N GLY A 300 27.91 -12.59 -25.12
CA GLY A 300 29.25 -12.93 -25.57
C GLY A 300 30.10 -13.49 -24.45
N THR A 301 31.35 -13.77 -24.77
CA THR A 301 32.30 -14.34 -23.81
C THR A 301 32.85 -13.26 -22.87
N CYS A 302 32.71 -13.47 -21.57
CA CYS A 302 33.23 -12.58 -20.52
C CYS A 302 34.75 -12.42 -20.67
N PRO A 303 35.28 -11.18 -20.73
CA PRO A 303 36.72 -10.96 -20.84
C PRO A 303 37.49 -11.30 -19.55
N PHE A 304 36.80 -11.46 -18.41
CA PHE A 304 37.41 -11.68 -17.10
C PHE A 304 37.42 -13.14 -16.63
N CYS A 305 36.35 -13.91 -16.87
CA CYS A 305 36.24 -15.30 -16.39
C CYS A 305 35.93 -16.31 -17.51
N SER A 306 35.93 -15.86 -18.77
CA SER A 306 35.68 -16.70 -19.95
C SER A 306 34.31 -17.40 -19.97
N TYR A 307 33.31 -16.88 -19.24
CA TYR A 307 31.92 -17.34 -19.34
C TYR A 307 31.35 -16.98 -20.72
N GLU A 308 30.89 -17.96 -21.49
CA GLU A 308 30.51 -17.78 -22.91
C GLU A 308 29.20 -17.01 -23.12
N GLU A 309 28.34 -16.94 -22.11
CA GLU A 309 27.00 -16.33 -22.19
C GLU A 309 26.87 -15.07 -21.32
N ALA A 310 27.94 -14.29 -21.17
CA ALA A 310 27.88 -13.02 -20.45
C ALA A 310 27.01 -12.00 -21.20
N ARG A 311 26.28 -11.16 -20.44
CA ARG A 311 25.45 -10.08 -21.00
C ARG A 311 26.29 -8.83 -21.22
N GLY A 312 25.79 -7.89 -22.03
CA GLY A 312 26.51 -6.64 -22.33
C GLY A 312 26.79 -5.74 -21.12
N ASP A 313 26.03 -5.88 -20.03
CA ASP A 313 26.11 -5.07 -18.82
C ASP A 313 26.81 -5.78 -17.66
N GLN A 314 26.69 -7.10 -17.59
CA GLN A 314 27.16 -7.90 -16.47
C GLN A 314 27.41 -9.36 -16.87
N CYS A 315 28.49 -9.94 -16.32
CA CYS A 315 28.69 -11.39 -16.36
C CYS A 315 28.01 -12.05 -15.15
N ASP A 316 26.99 -12.88 -15.41
CA ASP A 316 26.24 -13.56 -14.33
C ASP A 316 27.09 -14.62 -13.58
N LYS A 317 28.19 -15.11 -14.18
CA LYS A 317 29.08 -16.10 -13.53
C LYS A 317 30.03 -15.50 -12.51
N CYS A 318 30.67 -14.37 -12.81
CA CYS A 318 31.64 -13.73 -11.92
C CYS A 318 31.14 -12.43 -11.28
N GLY A 319 29.94 -11.97 -11.64
CA GLY A 319 29.31 -10.76 -11.11
C GLY A 319 29.89 -9.44 -11.63
N LYS A 320 30.96 -9.48 -12.44
CA LYS A 320 31.64 -8.27 -12.93
C LYS A 320 30.73 -7.47 -13.87
N LEU A 321 30.60 -6.18 -13.60
CA LEU A 321 30.00 -5.20 -14.52
C LEU A 321 31.00 -4.92 -15.64
N ILE A 322 30.52 -4.95 -16.88
CA ILE A 322 31.32 -4.82 -18.09
C ILE A 322 30.61 -3.91 -19.08
N ASN A 323 31.33 -3.31 -20.02
CA ASN A 323 30.72 -2.65 -21.17
C ASN A 323 30.55 -3.65 -22.30
N ALA A 324 29.47 -3.55 -23.08
CA ALA A 324 29.18 -4.53 -24.13
C ALA A 324 30.29 -4.63 -25.19
N VAL A 325 31.00 -3.53 -25.47
CA VAL A 325 32.15 -3.49 -26.38
C VAL A 325 33.37 -4.28 -25.88
N GLU A 326 33.44 -4.61 -24.59
CA GLU A 326 34.51 -5.41 -23.99
C GLU A 326 34.27 -6.92 -24.12
N LEU A 327 33.05 -7.34 -24.50
CA LEU A 327 32.74 -8.76 -24.70
C LEU A 327 33.57 -9.34 -25.85
N LYS A 328 34.14 -10.52 -25.61
CA LYS A 328 34.78 -11.31 -26.67
C LYS A 328 33.69 -12.06 -27.43
N ASN A 329 33.81 -12.14 -28.76
CA ASN A 329 32.84 -12.79 -29.63
C ASN A 329 31.39 -12.32 -29.33
N PRO A 330 31.12 -11.01 -29.38
CA PRO A 330 29.79 -10.52 -29.11
C PRO A 330 28.82 -11.08 -30.16
N GLN A 331 27.59 -11.33 -29.75
CA GLN A 331 26.53 -11.87 -30.57
C GLN A 331 25.23 -11.12 -30.29
N CYS A 332 24.47 -10.86 -31.34
CA CYS A 332 23.15 -10.26 -31.23
C CYS A 332 22.13 -11.31 -30.81
N LYS A 333 21.44 -11.11 -29.68
CA LYS A 333 20.40 -12.05 -29.20
C LYS A 333 19.21 -12.21 -30.15
N LEU A 334 19.01 -11.27 -31.07
CA LEU A 334 17.82 -11.21 -31.92
C LEU A 334 17.99 -12.06 -33.18
N CYS A 335 19.11 -11.89 -33.88
CA CYS A 335 19.38 -12.55 -35.16
C CYS A 335 20.58 -13.49 -35.11
N ARG A 336 21.25 -13.60 -33.97
CA ARG A 336 22.49 -14.38 -33.77
C ARG A 336 23.68 -13.94 -34.63
N GLY A 337 23.59 -12.79 -35.32
CA GLY A 337 24.69 -12.19 -36.06
C GLY A 337 25.75 -11.56 -35.15
N VAL A 338 26.98 -11.41 -35.67
CA VAL A 338 28.10 -10.76 -34.97
C VAL A 338 27.99 -9.24 -35.14
N PRO A 339 27.77 -8.46 -34.07
CA PRO A 339 27.75 -7.01 -34.15
C PRO A 339 29.16 -6.44 -34.29
N THR A 340 29.26 -5.24 -34.85
CA THR A 340 30.52 -4.49 -35.02
C THR A 340 30.50 -3.23 -34.17
N VAL A 341 31.64 -2.84 -33.62
CA VAL A 341 31.77 -1.58 -32.89
C VAL A 341 31.70 -0.42 -33.89
N LYS A 342 30.80 0.53 -33.65
CA LYS A 342 30.63 1.73 -34.46
C LYS A 342 30.55 2.97 -33.55
N PRO A 343 31.22 4.07 -33.92
CA PRO A 343 31.04 5.34 -33.22
C PRO A 343 29.63 5.89 -33.48
N THR A 344 28.99 6.44 -32.46
CA THR A 344 27.67 7.07 -32.56
C THR A 344 27.61 8.31 -31.68
N GLN A 345 27.01 9.40 -32.19
CA GLN A 345 26.96 10.67 -31.47
C GLN A 345 25.83 10.68 -30.44
N HIS A 346 26.09 11.27 -29.28
CA HIS A 346 25.13 11.41 -28.19
C HIS A 346 25.18 12.81 -27.58
N LEU A 347 24.02 13.26 -27.10
CA LEU A 347 23.89 14.46 -26.27
C LEU A 347 23.86 14.10 -24.80
N PHE A 348 24.48 14.95 -23.99
CA PHE A 348 24.57 14.81 -22.54
C PHE A 348 24.07 16.07 -21.86
N LEU A 349 23.26 15.93 -20.82
CA LEU A 349 22.93 17.02 -19.91
C LEU A 349 24.11 17.27 -18.98
N ASP A 350 24.66 18.48 -19.01
CA ASP A 350 25.81 18.92 -18.23
C ASP A 350 25.38 19.27 -16.79
N LEU A 351 25.06 18.23 -16.01
CA LEU A 351 24.68 18.37 -14.60
C LEU A 351 25.71 19.13 -13.76
N PRO A 352 27.05 18.96 -13.94
CA PRO A 352 28.04 19.77 -13.20
C PRO A 352 27.80 21.28 -13.30
N LYS A 353 27.43 21.80 -14.49
CA LYS A 353 27.14 23.24 -14.66
C LYS A 353 25.85 23.70 -13.96
N LEU A 354 24.98 22.78 -13.60
CA LEU A 354 23.69 23.06 -12.98
C LEU A 354 23.69 22.78 -11.47
N GLU A 355 24.78 22.21 -10.95
CA GLU A 355 24.89 21.73 -9.56
C GLU A 355 24.66 22.84 -8.54
N GLU A 356 25.31 24.00 -8.69
CA GLU A 356 25.16 25.14 -7.78
C GLU A 356 23.70 25.65 -7.71
N ARG A 357 23.03 25.75 -8.86
CA ARG A 357 21.62 26.18 -8.92
C ARG A 357 20.69 25.13 -8.30
N LEU A 358 21.02 23.85 -8.47
CA LEU A 358 20.28 22.75 -7.87
C LEU A 358 20.42 22.76 -6.35
N GLU A 359 21.64 22.90 -5.82
CA GLU A 359 21.91 22.96 -4.38
C GLU A 359 21.15 24.11 -3.72
N ALA A 360 21.20 25.30 -4.30
CA ALA A 360 20.47 26.47 -3.80
C ALA A 360 18.95 26.21 -3.71
N TRP A 361 18.37 25.57 -4.73
CA TRP A 361 16.96 25.17 -4.71
C TRP A 361 16.68 24.07 -3.67
N LEU A 362 17.54 23.06 -3.55
CA LEU A 362 17.39 21.97 -2.59
C LEU A 362 17.39 22.48 -1.15
N GLU A 363 18.28 23.42 -0.80
CA GLU A 363 18.31 24.05 0.52
C GLU A 363 16.97 24.73 0.85
N GLN A 364 16.42 25.49 -0.09
CA GLN A 364 15.13 26.15 0.08
C GLN A 364 13.97 25.14 0.18
N SER A 365 13.96 24.12 -0.69
CA SER A 365 12.92 23.09 -0.71
C SER A 365 12.94 22.24 0.56
N TRP A 366 14.12 21.87 1.09
CA TRP A 366 14.22 21.11 2.33
C TRP A 366 13.91 21.91 3.60
N ALA A 367 14.13 23.22 3.58
CA ALA A 367 13.79 24.10 4.70
C ALA A 367 12.27 24.27 4.87
N THR A 368 11.52 24.23 3.76
CA THR A 368 10.09 24.52 3.73
C THR A 368 9.21 23.29 3.49
N GLY A 369 9.76 22.24 2.88
CA GLY A 369 9.02 21.06 2.43
C GLY A 369 9.28 19.79 3.24
N ASP A 370 8.22 19.02 3.46
CA ASP A 370 8.22 17.69 4.10
C ASP A 370 8.70 16.58 3.14
N TRP A 371 9.98 16.59 2.77
CA TRP A 371 10.59 15.45 2.06
C TRP A 371 10.85 14.29 3.02
N THR A 372 10.64 13.06 2.56
CA THR A 372 10.97 11.87 3.34
C THR A 372 12.48 11.75 3.59
N ALA A 373 12.85 11.17 4.73
CA ALA A 373 14.26 11.09 5.15
C ALA A 373 15.14 10.33 4.15
N ASN A 374 14.64 9.22 3.60
CA ASN A 374 15.30 8.44 2.56
C ASN A 374 15.55 9.26 1.27
N ALA A 375 14.57 10.07 0.83
CA ALA A 375 14.71 10.92 -0.35
C ALA A 375 15.78 11.99 -0.16
N ARG A 376 15.81 12.63 1.02
CA ARG A 376 16.87 13.60 1.39
C ARG A 376 18.24 12.93 1.39
N TYR A 377 18.35 11.75 2.00
CA TYR A 377 19.61 11.00 2.08
C TYR A 377 20.15 10.60 0.70
N ILE A 378 19.31 10.00 -0.15
CA ILE A 378 19.68 9.60 -1.51
C ILE A 378 20.15 10.80 -2.32
N THR A 379 19.40 11.91 -2.24
CA THR A 379 19.74 13.14 -2.96
C THR A 379 21.08 13.70 -2.49
N ARG A 380 21.31 13.81 -1.17
CA ARG A 380 22.60 14.27 -0.63
C ARG A 380 23.78 13.37 -1.05
N SER A 381 23.57 12.06 -1.12
CA SER A 381 24.62 11.15 -1.60
C SER A 381 24.99 11.44 -3.06
N TRP A 382 24.01 11.70 -3.92
CA TRP A 382 24.27 12.05 -5.31
C TRP A 382 25.04 13.36 -5.48
N ILE A 383 24.70 14.37 -4.69
CA ILE A 383 25.41 15.66 -4.68
C ILE A 383 26.83 15.50 -4.16
N ARG A 384 27.00 14.84 -3.00
CA ARG A 384 28.31 14.61 -2.38
C ARG A 384 29.30 13.89 -3.32
N ASP A 385 28.81 12.94 -4.11
CA ASP A 385 29.64 12.15 -5.01
C ASP A 385 30.06 12.93 -6.29
N GLY A 386 29.52 14.15 -6.46
CA GLY A 386 29.71 15.04 -7.61
C GLY A 386 28.84 14.65 -8.79
N LEU A 387 28.06 15.61 -9.32
CA LEU A 387 27.23 15.34 -10.48
C LEU A 387 28.08 15.14 -11.74
N LYS A 388 27.63 14.25 -12.62
CA LYS A 388 28.34 13.91 -13.87
C LYS A 388 27.43 14.15 -15.06
N PRO A 389 27.96 14.51 -16.24
CA PRO A 389 27.16 14.60 -17.45
C PRO A 389 26.39 13.30 -17.70
N ARG A 390 25.09 13.39 -18.02
CA ARG A 390 24.23 12.22 -18.27
C ARG A 390 23.75 12.20 -19.70
N CYS A 391 23.95 11.07 -20.38
CA CYS A 391 23.49 10.90 -21.76
C CYS A 391 21.95 10.91 -21.84
N ILE A 392 21.40 11.87 -22.59
CA ILE A 392 19.96 12.09 -22.75
C ILE A 392 19.42 11.61 -24.11
N THR A 393 20.22 10.88 -24.89
CA THR A 393 19.80 10.37 -26.22
C THR A 393 20.04 8.87 -26.33
N ARG A 394 19.23 8.19 -27.15
CA ARG A 394 19.38 6.75 -27.43
C ARG A 394 19.13 6.46 -28.91
N ASP A 395 19.81 5.43 -29.41
CA ASP A 395 19.63 4.86 -30.74
C ASP A 395 18.44 3.90 -30.75
N LEU A 396 17.24 4.44 -30.51
CA LEU A 396 15.98 3.70 -30.54
C LEU A 396 15.03 4.33 -31.55
N LYS A 397 14.00 3.59 -31.96
CA LYS A 397 12.92 4.11 -32.81
C LYS A 397 11.73 4.55 -31.97
N TRP A 398 11.48 3.89 -30.84
CA TRP A 398 10.37 4.20 -29.94
C TRP A 398 10.74 5.16 -28.81
N GLY A 399 10.55 6.46 -29.07
CA GLY A 399 10.85 7.55 -28.12
C GLY A 399 10.53 8.92 -28.72
N THR A 400 10.64 9.96 -27.89
CA THR A 400 10.49 11.36 -28.36
C THR A 400 11.66 11.73 -29.28
N PRO A 401 11.41 12.20 -30.52
CA PRO A 401 12.49 12.51 -31.47
C PRO A 401 13.31 13.73 -31.04
N VAL A 402 14.62 13.68 -31.29
CA VAL A 402 15.55 14.78 -30.98
C VAL A 402 15.54 15.81 -32.12
N PRO A 403 15.24 17.10 -31.85
CA PRO A 403 15.10 18.13 -32.89
C PRO A 403 16.46 18.77 -33.23
N LEU A 404 17.44 17.94 -33.63
CA LEU A 404 18.79 18.38 -33.98
C LEU A 404 19.29 17.65 -35.24
N ASP A 405 19.95 18.37 -36.14
CA ASP A 405 20.57 17.76 -37.32
C ASP A 405 21.64 16.74 -36.91
N GLY A 406 21.66 15.59 -37.60
CA GLY A 406 22.48 14.44 -37.23
C GLY A 406 21.84 13.50 -36.20
N PHE A 407 20.70 13.86 -35.61
CA PHE A 407 19.99 13.05 -34.60
C PHE A 407 18.62 12.52 -35.07
N ARG A 408 18.32 12.57 -36.38
CA ARG A 408 17.02 12.16 -36.96
C ARG A 408 16.62 10.71 -36.64
N ASP A 409 17.59 9.83 -36.47
CA ASP A 409 17.39 8.41 -36.13
C ASP A 409 17.54 8.12 -34.62
N LYS A 410 17.54 9.15 -33.78
CA LYS A 410 17.70 9.06 -32.33
C LYS A 410 16.51 9.67 -31.62
N VAL A 411 16.27 9.17 -30.41
CA VAL A 411 15.24 9.64 -29.51
C VAL A 411 15.84 10.09 -28.20
N PHE A 412 15.10 10.89 -27.44
CA PHE A 412 15.46 11.18 -26.06
C PHE A 412 15.46 9.90 -25.24
N TYR A 413 16.39 9.84 -24.28
CA TYR A 413 16.43 8.79 -23.30
C TYR A 413 15.25 8.94 -22.35
N VAL A 414 14.51 7.86 -22.11
CA VAL A 414 13.28 7.87 -21.29
C VAL A 414 13.47 8.52 -19.92
N TRP A 415 14.63 8.38 -19.28
CA TRP A 415 14.86 8.99 -17.97
C TRP A 415 15.14 10.51 -17.99
N PHE A 416 15.30 11.10 -19.19
CA PHE A 416 15.27 12.55 -19.38
C PHE A 416 13.83 13.07 -19.54
N ASP A 417 13.01 12.41 -20.36
CA ASP A 417 11.68 12.93 -20.73
C ASP A 417 10.47 12.29 -20.04
N ALA A 418 10.63 11.16 -19.33
CA ALA A 418 9.53 10.57 -18.55
C ALA A 418 8.98 11.53 -17.47
N PRO A 419 9.80 12.26 -16.68
CA PRO A 419 9.28 13.28 -15.77
C PRO A 419 8.59 14.46 -16.48
N ILE A 420 8.97 14.77 -17.73
CA ILE A 420 8.26 15.75 -18.57
C ILE A 420 6.84 15.25 -18.91
N GLY A 421 6.61 13.95 -18.82
CA GLY A 421 5.30 13.30 -18.87
C GLY A 421 4.27 13.94 -17.94
N TYR A 422 4.65 14.40 -16.73
CA TYR A 422 3.69 15.06 -15.84
C TYR A 422 3.12 16.36 -16.44
N LEU A 423 3.97 17.14 -17.10
CA LEU A 423 3.60 18.39 -17.77
C LEU A 423 2.72 18.08 -18.98
N SER A 424 3.14 17.14 -19.82
CA SER A 424 2.42 16.81 -21.05
C SER A 424 1.06 16.16 -20.81
N ILE A 425 0.94 15.33 -19.77
CA ILE A 425 -0.35 14.79 -19.34
C ILE A 425 -1.26 15.94 -18.88
N THR A 426 -0.73 16.91 -18.13
CA THR A 426 -1.51 18.08 -17.70
C THR A 426 -1.89 18.97 -18.88
N ALA A 427 -1.01 19.11 -19.89
CA ALA A 427 -1.30 19.83 -21.13
C ALA A 427 -2.39 19.16 -21.97
N ASN A 428 -2.45 17.83 -21.97
CA ASN A 428 -3.55 17.08 -22.59
C ASN A 428 -4.87 17.16 -21.80
N TYR A 429 -4.80 17.49 -20.50
CA TYR A 429 -5.97 17.72 -19.65
C TYR A 429 -6.53 19.16 -19.80
N THR A 430 -5.67 20.15 -19.96
CA THR A 430 -6.05 21.56 -20.10
C THR A 430 -4.99 22.36 -20.86
N ASP A 431 -5.45 23.30 -21.69
CA ASP A 431 -4.59 24.25 -22.41
C ASP A 431 -3.84 25.20 -21.46
N GLN A 432 -4.41 25.48 -20.30
CA GLN A 432 -3.85 26.33 -19.24
C GLN A 432 -2.90 25.57 -18.28
N TRP A 433 -2.27 24.48 -18.71
CA TRP A 433 -1.41 23.64 -17.86
C TRP A 433 -0.23 24.39 -17.23
N GLU A 434 0.25 25.45 -17.89
CA GLU A 434 1.32 26.32 -17.38
C GLU A 434 0.91 27.03 -16.08
N ARG A 435 -0.39 27.24 -15.82
CA ARG A 435 -0.84 27.79 -14.53
C ARG A 435 -0.52 26.87 -13.36
N TRP A 436 -0.38 25.57 -13.59
CA TRP A 436 0.06 24.59 -12.60
C TRP A 436 1.58 24.42 -12.59
N TRP A 437 2.18 24.30 -13.77
CA TRP A 437 3.58 23.90 -13.91
C TRP A 437 4.59 25.03 -14.10
N LYS A 438 4.15 26.27 -14.26
CA LYS A 438 5.00 27.48 -14.37
C LYS A 438 4.54 28.59 -13.42
N ASN A 439 4.16 28.19 -12.20
CA ASN A 439 3.57 29.07 -11.19
C ASN A 439 3.97 28.66 -9.75
N PRO A 440 5.29 28.61 -9.45
CA PRO A 440 5.78 28.15 -8.15
C PRO A 440 5.32 29.02 -6.97
N GLN A 441 4.80 30.23 -7.22
CA GLN A 441 4.33 31.13 -6.17
C GLN A 441 2.93 30.79 -5.66
N GLN A 442 2.10 30.09 -6.46
CA GLN A 442 0.74 29.71 -6.04
C GLN A 442 0.53 28.20 -5.90
N VAL A 443 1.47 27.38 -6.38
CA VAL A 443 1.33 25.93 -6.47
C VAL A 443 2.34 25.23 -5.56
N GLU A 444 1.85 24.30 -4.76
CA GLU A 444 2.65 23.36 -4.00
C GLU A 444 2.63 21.99 -4.68
N LEU A 445 3.80 21.52 -5.12
CA LEU A 445 3.97 20.24 -5.80
C LEU A 445 4.38 19.13 -4.84
N TYR A 446 3.59 18.07 -4.80
CA TYR A 446 3.86 16.81 -4.12
C TYR A 446 4.12 15.69 -5.15
N ASN A 447 5.27 15.02 -5.06
CA ASN A 447 5.56 13.84 -5.90
C ASN A 447 5.65 12.59 -5.04
N PHE A 448 4.86 11.56 -5.37
CA PHE A 448 4.85 10.27 -4.70
C PHE A 448 5.53 9.20 -5.55
N MET A 449 6.50 8.49 -4.97
CA MET A 449 7.26 7.47 -5.67
C MET A 449 7.91 6.44 -4.75
N ALA A 450 8.44 5.36 -5.32
CA ALA A 450 9.40 4.51 -4.62
C ALA A 450 10.82 5.12 -4.66
N LYS A 451 11.68 4.70 -3.72
CA LYS A 451 13.03 5.28 -3.51
C LYS A 451 13.97 5.26 -4.73
N ASP A 452 13.77 4.33 -5.66
CA ASP A 452 14.54 4.21 -6.89
C ASP A 452 14.34 5.40 -7.85
N ASN A 453 13.17 6.05 -7.82
CA ASN A 453 12.86 7.19 -8.67
C ASN A 453 13.39 8.53 -8.14
N VAL A 454 13.90 8.57 -6.90
CA VAL A 454 14.32 9.81 -6.23
C VAL A 454 15.32 10.62 -7.06
N PRO A 455 16.44 10.06 -7.60
CA PRO A 455 17.43 10.86 -8.32
C PRO A 455 16.86 11.58 -9.55
N PHE A 456 15.87 10.99 -10.22
CA PHE A 456 15.26 11.60 -11.39
C PHE A 456 14.41 12.81 -11.04
N HIS A 457 13.81 12.83 -9.84
CA HIS A 457 12.90 13.88 -9.38
C HIS A 457 13.57 14.90 -8.45
N SER A 458 14.71 14.56 -7.85
CA SER A 458 15.48 15.48 -7.00
C SER A 458 16.71 16.07 -7.68
N VAL A 459 17.20 15.47 -8.77
CA VAL A 459 18.40 15.94 -9.50
C VAL A 459 18.08 16.18 -10.98
N ILE A 460 17.80 15.12 -11.75
CA ILE A 460 17.78 15.20 -13.22
C ILE A 460 16.70 16.17 -13.73
N PHE A 461 15.46 16.00 -13.26
CA PHE A 461 14.35 16.82 -13.70
C PHE A 461 14.43 18.26 -13.16
N PRO A 462 14.71 18.52 -11.86
CA PRO A 462 14.98 19.87 -11.38
C PRO A 462 16.11 20.58 -12.13
N CYS A 463 17.25 19.91 -12.40
CA CYS A 463 18.32 20.49 -13.23
C CYS A 463 17.81 20.87 -14.62
N SER A 464 17.02 20.01 -15.26
CA SER A 464 16.46 20.27 -16.59
C SER A 464 15.53 21.49 -16.59
N LEU A 465 14.67 21.61 -15.58
CA LEU A 465 13.72 22.73 -15.44
C LEU A 465 14.42 24.04 -15.04
N LEU A 466 15.36 24.00 -14.09
CA LEU A 466 16.18 25.15 -13.69
C LEU A 466 17.03 25.63 -14.88
N GLY A 467 17.67 24.71 -15.59
CA GLY A 467 18.47 25.01 -16.78
C GLY A 467 17.65 25.59 -17.93
N ALA A 468 16.39 25.18 -18.08
CA ALA A 468 15.47 25.77 -19.06
C ALA A 468 15.05 27.22 -18.73
N ASP A 469 15.08 27.57 -17.43
CA ASP A 469 14.86 28.93 -16.92
C ASP A 469 13.55 29.57 -17.41
N ASP A 470 12.44 28.90 -17.09
CA ASP A 470 11.10 29.24 -17.59
C ASP A 470 10.03 29.27 -16.48
N ASN A 471 10.44 29.70 -15.28
CA ASN A 471 9.59 29.83 -14.08
C ASN A 471 8.83 28.54 -13.70
N TYR A 472 9.42 27.37 -13.92
CA TYR A 472 8.78 26.09 -13.62
C TYR A 472 8.49 25.90 -12.13
N THR A 473 7.34 25.28 -11.83
CA THR A 473 7.00 24.74 -10.52
C THR A 473 7.86 23.51 -10.25
N LEU A 474 8.72 23.59 -9.24
CA LEU A 474 9.57 22.49 -8.79
C LEU A 474 8.95 21.79 -7.58
N VAL A 475 9.39 20.57 -7.28
CA VAL A 475 8.82 19.78 -6.19
C VAL A 475 9.06 20.44 -4.83
N ASN A 476 7.97 20.66 -4.08
CA ASN A 476 8.02 21.15 -2.71
C ASN A 476 8.16 19.98 -1.73
N HIS A 477 7.47 18.86 -1.99
CA HIS A 477 7.44 17.70 -1.11
C HIS A 477 7.69 16.42 -1.91
N LEU A 478 8.89 15.83 -1.75
CA LEU A 478 9.23 14.55 -2.37
C LEU A 478 8.96 13.39 -1.40
N ILE A 479 7.91 12.63 -1.67
CA ILE A 479 7.43 11.55 -0.82
C ILE A 479 7.88 10.20 -1.39
N ALA A 480 8.99 9.68 -0.88
CA ALA A 480 9.55 8.40 -1.31
C ALA A 480 9.30 7.29 -0.27
N THR A 481 8.72 6.17 -0.69
CA THR A 481 8.56 4.98 0.17
C THR A 481 9.72 4.00 0.02
N GLU A 482 9.93 3.21 1.06
CA GLU A 482 10.69 1.96 1.00
C GLU A 482 9.89 0.88 0.25
N TYR A 483 10.44 -0.34 0.13
CA TYR A 483 9.79 -1.39 -0.64
C TYR A 483 8.76 -2.17 0.19
N LEU A 484 7.70 -2.61 -0.49
CA LEU A 484 6.83 -3.67 0.01
C LEU A 484 7.32 -5.01 -0.54
N ASN A 485 7.73 -5.89 0.36
CA ASN A 485 8.02 -7.30 0.12
C ASN A 485 6.75 -8.14 0.18
N TYR A 486 6.80 -9.37 -0.32
CA TYR A 486 5.68 -10.30 -0.32
C TYR A 486 6.06 -11.56 0.45
N GLU A 487 5.38 -11.80 1.57
CA GLU A 487 5.74 -12.80 2.57
C GLU A 487 7.22 -12.67 2.95
N ASP A 488 8.01 -13.72 2.78
CA ASP A 488 9.44 -13.80 3.06
C ASP A 488 10.34 -13.36 1.89
N GLY A 489 9.75 -12.92 0.77
CA GLY A 489 10.47 -12.64 -0.47
C GLY A 489 10.00 -11.41 -1.23
N LYS A 490 10.32 -11.39 -2.54
CA LYS A 490 9.94 -10.31 -3.46
C LYS A 490 8.86 -10.78 -4.42
N PHE A 491 8.03 -9.85 -4.86
CA PHE A 491 7.14 -10.04 -6.01
C PHE A 491 7.93 -10.53 -7.21
N SER A 492 7.43 -11.55 -7.91
CA SER A 492 8.08 -12.13 -9.07
C SER A 492 7.06 -12.71 -10.04
N LYS A 493 6.85 -12.01 -11.17
CA LYS A 493 5.94 -12.47 -12.22
C LYS A 493 6.41 -13.79 -12.84
N SER A 494 7.72 -13.93 -13.09
CA SER A 494 8.30 -15.15 -13.70
C SER A 494 8.19 -16.38 -12.81
N ARG A 495 8.16 -16.21 -11.48
CA ARG A 495 7.96 -17.31 -10.52
C ARG A 495 6.52 -17.45 -10.02
N GLY A 496 5.59 -16.63 -10.51
CA GLY A 496 4.21 -16.62 -10.02
C GLY A 496 4.08 -16.28 -8.52
N VAL A 497 5.01 -15.49 -7.97
CA VAL A 497 5.03 -15.11 -6.55
C VAL A 497 4.48 -13.70 -6.37
N GLY A 498 3.46 -13.57 -5.53
CA GLY A 498 2.86 -12.29 -5.17
C GLY A 498 1.54 -12.00 -5.86
N VAL A 499 0.81 -11.03 -5.29
CA VAL A 499 -0.46 -10.55 -5.83
C VAL A 499 -0.20 -9.39 -6.80
N PHE A 500 -0.66 -9.55 -8.03
CA PHE A 500 -0.65 -8.50 -9.06
C PHE A 500 -2.01 -7.79 -9.11
N GLY A 501 -2.03 -6.54 -9.57
CA GLY A 501 -3.20 -5.67 -9.49
C GLY A 501 -4.41 -6.20 -10.27
N ASP A 502 -4.18 -6.90 -11.37
CA ASP A 502 -5.20 -7.58 -12.18
C ASP A 502 -5.79 -8.81 -11.48
N MET A 503 -5.04 -9.46 -10.60
CA MET A 503 -5.45 -10.65 -9.85
C MET A 503 -6.18 -10.31 -8.55
N ALA A 504 -5.98 -9.11 -8.00
CA ALA A 504 -6.57 -8.70 -6.72
C ALA A 504 -8.10 -8.77 -6.72
N LYS A 505 -8.74 -8.39 -7.83
CA LYS A 505 -10.20 -8.47 -8.02
C LYS A 505 -10.75 -9.89 -7.95
N ASP A 506 -9.98 -10.87 -8.41
CA ASP A 506 -10.40 -12.28 -8.50
C ASP A 506 -10.25 -13.04 -7.17
N THR A 507 -9.81 -12.36 -6.11
CA THR A 507 -9.74 -12.93 -4.75
C THR A 507 -11.09 -12.90 -4.03
N GLY A 508 -12.03 -12.10 -4.55
CA GLY A 508 -13.30 -11.75 -3.89
C GLY A 508 -13.13 -10.91 -2.63
N ILE A 509 -11.93 -10.42 -2.34
CA ILE A 509 -11.67 -9.45 -1.26
C ILE A 509 -11.90 -8.05 -1.84
N PRO A 510 -12.80 -7.23 -1.27
CA PRO A 510 -13.09 -5.90 -1.79
C PRO A 510 -11.86 -4.97 -1.81
N ALA A 511 -11.82 -4.05 -2.76
CA ALA A 511 -10.71 -3.10 -2.94
C ALA A 511 -10.36 -2.35 -1.65
N ASP A 512 -11.35 -1.87 -0.89
CA ASP A 512 -11.11 -1.14 0.37
C ASP A 512 -10.38 -1.97 1.43
N ILE A 513 -10.54 -3.29 1.46
CA ILE A 513 -9.80 -4.16 2.38
C ILE A 513 -8.32 -4.21 1.99
N TRP A 514 -8.02 -4.25 0.68
CA TRP A 514 -6.65 -4.12 0.18
C TRP A 514 -6.06 -2.75 0.50
N ARG A 515 -6.82 -1.67 0.26
CA ARG A 515 -6.39 -0.30 0.56
C ARG A 515 -6.06 -0.14 2.04
N PHE A 516 -6.96 -0.56 2.93
CA PHE A 516 -6.76 -0.52 4.37
C PHE A 516 -5.46 -1.22 4.77
N TYR A 517 -5.29 -2.48 4.37
CA TYR A 517 -4.15 -3.27 4.83
C TYR A 517 -2.81 -2.75 4.29
N LEU A 518 -2.78 -2.36 3.00
CA LEU A 518 -1.58 -1.79 2.40
C LEU A 518 -1.20 -0.44 3.01
N LEU A 519 -2.18 0.41 3.34
CA LEU A 519 -1.95 1.69 4.02
C LEU A 519 -1.57 1.51 5.49
N TYR A 520 -2.12 0.49 6.16
CA TYR A 520 -1.76 0.11 7.53
C TYR A 520 -0.29 -0.36 7.64
N LEU A 521 0.22 -0.99 6.59
CA LEU A 521 1.62 -1.45 6.46
C LEU A 521 2.44 -0.62 5.48
N ARG A 522 2.07 0.64 5.24
CA ARG A 522 2.78 1.48 4.27
C ARG A 522 4.28 1.56 4.64
N PRO A 523 5.20 1.25 3.71
CA PRO A 523 6.64 1.22 3.98
C PRO A 523 7.24 2.64 4.01
N GLU A 524 7.07 3.34 5.14
CA GLU A 524 7.54 4.74 5.29
C GLU A 524 9.02 4.82 5.70
N GLY A 525 9.38 4.32 6.88
CA GLY A 525 10.76 4.38 7.40
C GLY A 525 11.63 3.18 7.06
N GLN A 526 11.01 2.03 6.77
CA GLN A 526 11.69 0.78 6.43
C GLN A 526 10.83 -0.08 5.49
N ASP A 527 11.45 -1.07 4.85
CA ASP A 527 10.73 -2.07 4.07
C ASP A 527 9.65 -2.74 4.94
N SER A 528 8.51 -3.04 4.33
CA SER A 528 7.40 -3.78 4.97
C SER A 528 7.13 -5.06 4.17
N ALA A 529 6.43 -6.02 4.77
CA ALA A 529 6.09 -7.28 4.10
C ALA A 529 4.57 -7.50 4.12
N PHE A 530 3.99 -7.77 2.95
CA PHE A 530 2.62 -8.24 2.86
C PHE A 530 2.54 -9.66 3.41
N SER A 531 1.61 -9.94 4.32
CA SER A 531 1.35 -11.28 4.83
C SER A 531 -0.14 -11.60 4.83
N TRP A 532 -0.51 -12.77 4.28
CA TRP A 532 -1.91 -13.22 4.28
C TRP A 532 -2.48 -13.43 5.68
N SER A 533 -1.67 -13.97 6.60
CA SER A 533 -2.08 -14.17 7.99
C SER A 533 -2.32 -12.85 8.72
N ASP A 534 -1.48 -11.84 8.47
CA ASP A 534 -1.64 -10.55 9.12
C ASP A 534 -2.75 -9.70 8.48
N LEU A 535 -2.99 -9.82 7.16
CA LEU A 535 -4.18 -9.26 6.50
C LEU A 535 -5.46 -9.74 7.19
N MET A 536 -5.57 -11.05 7.40
CA MET A 536 -6.72 -11.65 8.07
C MET A 536 -6.85 -11.16 9.51
N LEU A 537 -5.74 -11.14 10.26
CA LEU A 537 -5.71 -10.68 11.64
C LEU A 537 -6.20 -9.24 11.74
N LYS A 538 -5.64 -8.32 10.95
CA LYS A 538 -5.98 -6.89 10.98
C LYS A 538 -7.37 -6.60 10.44
N ASN A 539 -7.85 -7.33 9.44
CA ASN A 539 -9.26 -7.26 9.04
C ASN A 539 -10.18 -7.64 10.21
N ASN A 540 -9.91 -8.76 10.87
CA ASN A 540 -10.81 -9.27 11.91
C ASN A 540 -10.71 -8.44 13.21
N SER A 541 -9.52 -7.96 13.57
CA SER A 541 -9.31 -7.18 14.79
C SER A 541 -9.68 -5.70 14.63
N GLU A 542 -9.12 -5.01 13.63
CA GLU A 542 -9.27 -3.57 13.49
C GLU A 542 -10.54 -3.18 12.73
N LEU A 543 -10.84 -3.85 11.61
CA LEU A 543 -12.03 -3.52 10.84
C LEU A 543 -13.29 -4.13 11.47
N LEU A 544 -13.34 -5.44 11.67
CA LEU A 544 -14.55 -6.10 12.15
C LEU A 544 -14.84 -5.81 13.63
N ASN A 545 -13.86 -6.08 14.52
CA ASN A 545 -14.09 -6.02 15.98
C ASN A 545 -13.93 -4.62 16.59
N ASN A 546 -13.28 -3.66 15.90
CA ASN A 546 -13.13 -2.28 16.37
C ASN A 546 -14.00 -1.31 15.56
N LEU A 547 -13.55 -0.90 14.37
CA LEU A 547 -14.20 0.16 13.57
C LEU A 547 -15.65 -0.18 13.19
N GLY A 548 -15.84 -1.35 12.58
CA GLY A 548 -17.14 -1.86 12.16
C GLY A 548 -18.06 -2.11 13.33
N ASN A 549 -17.57 -2.74 14.41
CA ASN A 549 -18.36 -2.96 15.62
C ASN A 549 -18.90 -1.63 16.19
N PHE A 550 -18.06 -0.59 16.28
CA PHE A 550 -18.49 0.71 16.77
C PHE A 550 -19.59 1.31 15.90
N ILE A 551 -19.33 1.45 14.59
CA ILE A 551 -20.26 2.11 13.66
C ILE A 551 -21.57 1.34 13.56
N ASN A 552 -21.51 0.01 13.47
CA ASN A 552 -22.70 -0.85 13.42
C ASN A 552 -23.55 -0.67 14.69
N ARG A 553 -22.94 -0.63 15.89
CA ARG A 553 -23.67 -0.45 17.15
C ARG A 553 -24.29 0.95 17.24
N ALA A 554 -23.53 1.99 16.88
CA ALA A 554 -24.02 3.36 16.90
C ALA A 554 -25.28 3.52 16.03
N GLY A 555 -25.23 3.07 14.78
CA GLY A 555 -26.39 3.10 13.87
C GLY A 555 -27.53 2.17 14.33
N MET A 556 -27.21 0.94 14.78
CA MET A 556 -28.22 -0.01 15.26
C MET A 556 -29.02 0.53 16.44
N PHE A 557 -28.38 1.22 17.40
CA PHE A 557 -29.08 1.76 18.55
C PHE A 557 -30.07 2.86 18.17
N VAL A 558 -29.72 3.73 17.21
CA VAL A 558 -30.66 4.72 16.66
C VAL A 558 -31.88 4.03 16.04
N CYS A 559 -31.66 3.05 15.16
CA CYS A 559 -32.75 2.33 14.49
C CYS A 559 -33.62 1.54 15.46
N LYS A 560 -33.00 0.80 16.39
CA LYS A 560 -33.68 -0.14 17.27
C LYS A 560 -34.43 0.53 18.41
N PHE A 561 -33.87 1.58 19.00
CA PHE A 561 -34.40 2.18 20.23
C PHE A 561 -35.10 3.52 20.00
N PHE A 562 -34.77 4.22 18.92
CA PHE A 562 -35.27 5.57 18.65
C PHE A 562 -35.95 5.69 17.27
N GLY A 563 -36.40 4.56 16.71
CA GLY A 563 -37.17 4.55 15.46
C GLY A 563 -36.44 5.16 14.26
N GLY A 564 -35.11 5.02 14.22
CA GLY A 564 -34.28 5.57 13.15
C GLY A 564 -34.11 7.09 13.22
N THR A 565 -34.43 7.71 14.35
CA THR A 565 -34.29 9.16 14.55
C THR A 565 -33.25 9.43 15.62
N VAL A 566 -32.29 10.31 15.36
CA VAL A 566 -31.25 10.69 16.32
C VAL A 566 -31.91 11.31 17.56
N PRO A 567 -31.67 10.77 18.78
CA PRO A 567 -32.28 11.26 20.00
C PRO A 567 -31.74 12.63 20.44
N ASN A 568 -32.43 13.26 21.39
CA ASN A 568 -31.90 14.46 22.04
C ASN A 568 -30.64 14.12 22.85
N MET A 569 -29.67 15.04 22.86
CA MET A 569 -28.37 14.85 23.51
C MET A 569 -28.18 15.90 24.60
N VAL A 570 -28.26 15.45 25.86
CA VAL A 570 -27.98 16.28 27.04
C VAL A 570 -26.63 15.86 27.59
N LEU A 571 -25.58 16.62 27.24
CA LEU A 571 -24.19 16.29 27.51
C LEU A 571 -23.84 16.40 29.00
N THR A 572 -23.32 15.32 29.56
CA THR A 572 -22.68 15.27 30.87
C THR A 572 -21.21 15.72 30.78
N PRO A 573 -20.51 15.96 31.91
CA PRO A 573 -19.08 16.27 31.90
C PRO A 573 -18.23 15.19 31.20
N ASP A 574 -18.58 13.92 31.34
CA ASP A 574 -17.85 12.82 30.70
C ASP A 574 -18.06 12.80 29.18
N ASP A 575 -19.27 13.15 28.72
CA ASP A 575 -19.53 13.29 27.28
C ASP A 575 -18.69 14.43 26.70
N LYS A 576 -18.62 15.58 27.39
CA LYS A 576 -17.79 16.72 26.95
C LYS A 576 -16.30 16.37 26.90
N ARG A 577 -15.79 15.59 27.87
CA ARG A 577 -14.42 15.07 27.84
C ARG A 577 -14.17 14.17 26.64
N LEU A 578 -15.12 13.30 26.29
CA LEU A 578 -15.03 12.48 25.08
C LEU A 578 -14.99 13.35 23.82
N LEU A 579 -15.85 14.37 23.70
CA LEU A 579 -15.85 15.28 22.56
C LEU A 579 -14.48 15.96 22.38
N ALA A 580 -13.87 16.39 23.48
CA ALA A 580 -12.53 16.99 23.47
C ALA A 580 -11.43 15.98 23.08
N ARG A 581 -11.49 14.74 23.58
CA ARG A 581 -10.55 13.67 23.18
C ARG A 581 -10.65 13.38 21.68
N VAL A 582 -11.87 13.24 21.15
CA VAL A 582 -12.11 13.01 19.70
C VAL A 582 -11.60 14.20 18.88
N THR A 583 -11.81 15.43 19.34
CA THR A 583 -11.29 16.63 18.68
C THR A 583 -9.76 16.65 18.67
N LEU A 584 -9.10 16.24 19.75
CA LEU A 584 -7.64 16.16 19.81
C LEU A 584 -7.09 15.12 18.82
N GLU A 585 -7.70 13.94 18.78
CA GLU A 585 -7.34 12.87 17.82
C GLU A 585 -7.56 13.31 16.36
N LEU A 586 -8.64 14.04 16.08
CA LEU A 586 -8.90 14.64 14.76
C LEU A 586 -7.82 15.66 14.39
N ARG A 587 -7.40 16.51 15.34
CA ARG A 587 -6.30 17.46 15.12
C ARG A 587 -4.96 16.75 14.90
N GLN A 588 -4.71 15.65 15.61
CA GLN A 588 -3.52 14.83 15.38
C GLN A 588 -3.54 14.17 14.00
N TYR A 589 -4.69 13.62 13.59
CA TYR A 589 -4.90 13.12 12.22
C TYR A 589 -4.54 14.19 11.16
N HIS A 590 -4.98 15.43 11.37
CA HIS A 590 -4.62 16.54 10.49
C HIS A 590 -3.13 16.83 10.46
N GLN A 591 -2.49 16.95 11.63
CA GLN A 591 -1.05 17.21 11.74
C GLN A 591 -0.22 16.13 11.04
N LEU A 592 -0.65 14.87 11.13
CA LEU A 592 0.01 13.73 10.50
C LEU A 592 -0.15 13.77 8.98
N LEU A 593 -1.38 13.92 8.45
CA LEU A 593 -1.61 13.93 7.00
C LEU A 593 -1.10 15.18 6.31
N GLU A 594 -1.07 16.34 6.98
CA GLU A 594 -0.42 17.55 6.43
C GLU A 594 1.07 17.32 6.14
N LYS A 595 1.71 16.43 6.90
CA LYS A 595 3.10 15.97 6.70
C LYS A 595 3.19 14.61 6.02
N VAL A 596 2.10 14.14 5.40
CA VAL A 596 2.02 12.88 4.65
C VAL A 596 2.41 11.62 5.47
N ARG A 597 2.18 11.66 6.80
CA ARG A 597 2.32 10.50 7.71
C ARG A 597 1.05 9.63 7.64
N ILE A 598 0.88 8.98 6.49
CA ILE A 598 -0.34 8.27 6.12
C ILE A 598 -0.62 7.08 7.05
N ARG A 599 0.42 6.33 7.42
CA ARG A 599 0.30 5.15 8.29
C ARG A 599 -0.20 5.52 9.69
N GLU A 600 0.41 6.53 10.30
CA GLU A 600 0.03 6.98 11.65
C GLU A 600 -1.37 7.60 11.69
N ALA A 601 -1.73 8.39 10.68
CA ALA A 601 -3.04 9.01 10.61
C ALA A 601 -4.17 7.95 10.53
N LEU A 602 -3.96 6.81 9.87
CA LEU A 602 -4.92 5.70 9.91
C LEU A 602 -5.15 5.19 11.34
N ARG A 603 -4.12 5.18 12.18
CA ARG A 603 -4.24 4.73 13.58
C ARG A 603 -5.07 5.69 14.42
N CYS A 604 -5.05 7.00 14.14
CA CYS A 604 -5.96 7.96 14.79
C CYS A 604 -7.44 7.61 14.52
N ILE A 605 -7.79 7.19 13.29
CA ILE A 605 -9.16 6.74 12.96
C ILE A 605 -9.54 5.52 13.83
N LEU A 606 -8.64 4.54 13.93
CA LEU A 606 -8.84 3.34 14.75
C LEU A 606 -8.87 3.64 16.25
N SER A 607 -8.16 4.68 16.71
CA SER A 607 -8.16 5.18 18.08
C SER A 607 -9.52 5.79 18.43
N ILE A 608 -10.05 6.67 17.57
CA ILE A 608 -11.38 7.28 17.74
C ILE A 608 -12.47 6.20 17.82
N SER A 609 -12.42 5.16 16.98
CA SER A 609 -13.38 4.06 17.07
C SER A 609 -13.22 3.23 18.35
N ARG A 610 -12.01 3.09 18.87
CA ARG A 610 -11.74 2.41 20.15
C ARG A 610 -12.31 3.20 21.32
N HIS A 611 -12.09 4.52 21.36
CA HIS A 611 -12.72 5.41 22.33
C HIS A 611 -14.26 5.33 22.26
N GLY A 612 -14.82 5.30 21.04
CA GLY A 612 -16.25 5.11 20.83
C GLY A 612 -16.78 3.77 21.35
N ASN A 613 -16.06 2.67 21.10
CA ASN A 613 -16.39 1.34 21.64
C ASN A 613 -16.38 1.35 23.18
N GLN A 614 -15.34 1.91 23.79
CA GLN A 614 -15.23 2.02 25.25
C GLN A 614 -16.36 2.86 25.84
N TYR A 615 -16.65 4.01 25.21
CA TYR A 615 -17.73 4.90 25.63
C TYR A 615 -19.10 4.20 25.62
N ILE A 616 -19.42 3.50 24.52
CA ILE A 616 -20.64 2.69 24.44
C ILE A 616 -20.63 1.59 25.51
N GLN A 617 -19.49 0.93 25.73
CA GLN A 617 -19.39 -0.20 26.64
C GLN A 617 -19.59 0.18 28.11
N VAL A 618 -18.96 1.24 28.58
CA VAL A 618 -19.08 1.72 29.96
C VAL A 618 -20.48 2.26 30.25
N ASN A 619 -21.15 2.84 29.23
CA ASN A 619 -22.46 3.44 29.40
C ASN A 619 -23.65 2.48 29.23
N GLU A 620 -23.42 1.31 28.64
CA GLU A 620 -24.43 0.27 28.44
C GLU A 620 -25.81 0.78 27.97
N PRO A 621 -25.92 1.59 26.89
CA PRO A 621 -27.18 2.22 26.46
C PRO A 621 -28.29 1.20 26.17
N TRP A 622 -27.96 -0.02 25.75
CA TRP A 622 -28.92 -1.11 25.52
C TRP A 622 -29.56 -1.67 26.80
N LYS A 623 -28.95 -1.42 27.96
CA LYS A 623 -29.55 -1.71 29.27
C LYS A 623 -30.29 -0.49 29.80
N ARG A 624 -29.64 0.69 29.81
CA ARG A 624 -30.21 1.94 30.35
C ARG A 624 -31.48 2.40 29.63
N ILE A 625 -31.64 2.07 28.34
CA ILE A 625 -32.89 2.35 27.62
C ILE A 625 -34.13 1.66 28.21
N LYS A 626 -33.95 0.64 29.06
CA LYS A 626 -35.02 -0.09 29.76
C LYS A 626 -35.22 0.41 31.21
N GLY A 627 -34.45 1.41 31.63
CA GLY A 627 -34.49 1.98 32.96
C GLY A 627 -35.53 3.10 33.09
N ASP A 628 -35.32 3.97 34.08
CA ASP A 628 -36.17 5.14 34.32
C ASP A 628 -35.94 6.25 33.27
N GLU A 629 -36.66 7.36 33.40
CA GLU A 629 -36.58 8.45 32.43
C GLU A 629 -35.17 9.06 32.32
N LYS A 630 -34.43 9.09 33.44
CA LYS A 630 -33.06 9.61 33.47
C LYS A 630 -32.10 8.66 32.74
N ASP A 631 -32.24 7.35 32.96
CA ASP A 631 -31.47 6.33 32.26
C ASP A 631 -31.77 6.33 30.76
N ARG A 632 -33.04 6.51 30.37
CA ARG A 632 -33.47 6.62 28.96
C ARG A 632 -32.91 7.86 28.29
N GLN A 633 -32.93 9.01 28.97
CA GLN A 633 -32.30 10.24 28.49
C GLN A 633 -30.80 10.06 28.28
N HIS A 634 -30.10 9.45 29.25
CA HIS A 634 -28.66 9.18 29.14
C HIS A 634 -28.34 8.20 28.00
N ALA A 635 -29.13 7.14 27.84
CA ALA A 635 -29.01 6.23 26.70
C ALA A 635 -29.22 6.96 25.35
N GLY A 636 -30.12 7.95 25.32
CA GLY A 636 -30.31 8.87 24.21
C GLY A 636 -29.05 9.68 23.91
N THR A 637 -28.50 10.39 24.90
CA THR A 637 -27.25 11.16 24.75
C THR A 637 -26.12 10.30 24.20
N VAL A 638 -25.87 9.14 24.80
CA VAL A 638 -24.80 8.21 24.39
C VAL A 638 -24.98 7.75 22.95
N THR A 639 -26.21 7.42 22.57
CA THR A 639 -26.53 6.98 21.20
C THR A 639 -26.33 8.11 20.19
N GLY A 640 -26.78 9.33 20.50
CA GLY A 640 -26.63 10.50 19.64
C GLY A 640 -25.17 10.92 19.45
N VAL A 641 -24.37 10.92 20.53
CA VAL A 641 -22.93 11.21 20.46
C VAL A 641 -22.21 10.14 19.63
N ALA A 642 -22.50 8.86 19.88
CA ALA A 642 -21.87 7.75 19.17
C ALA A 642 -22.15 7.77 17.66
N VAL A 643 -23.38 8.06 17.22
CA VAL A 643 -23.70 8.11 15.78
C VAL A 643 -23.07 9.32 15.09
N ASN A 644 -22.87 10.43 15.81
CA ASN A 644 -22.10 11.57 15.30
C ASN A 644 -20.59 11.26 15.19
N MET A 645 -20.03 10.48 16.11
CA MET A 645 -18.65 9.99 15.97
C MET A 645 -18.53 9.07 14.74
N ALA A 646 -19.52 8.21 14.50
CA ALA A 646 -19.58 7.39 13.29
C ALA A 646 -19.67 8.24 12.01
N SER A 647 -20.40 9.37 12.06
CA SER A 647 -20.44 10.36 10.98
C SER A 647 -19.07 10.97 10.69
N LEU A 648 -18.34 11.41 11.72
CA LEU A 648 -16.96 11.91 11.58
C LEU A 648 -16.02 10.84 11.02
N LEU A 649 -16.06 9.62 11.56
CA LEU A 649 -15.24 8.50 11.08
C LEU A 649 -15.49 8.20 9.61
N ALA A 650 -16.73 8.33 9.13
CA ALA A 650 -17.03 8.14 7.71
C ALA A 650 -16.25 9.12 6.83
N VAL A 651 -16.15 10.40 7.23
CA VAL A 651 -15.40 11.43 6.48
C VAL A 651 -13.89 11.20 6.60
N MET A 652 -13.37 10.93 7.81
CA MET A 652 -11.94 10.66 8.03
C MET A 652 -11.44 9.41 7.30
N LEU A 653 -12.31 8.41 7.13
CA LEU A 653 -11.99 7.15 6.46
C LEU A 653 -12.00 7.27 4.94
N GLN A 654 -12.63 8.30 4.37
CA GLN A 654 -12.78 8.45 2.92
C GLN A 654 -11.47 8.40 2.13
N PRO A 655 -10.35 9.00 2.60
CA PRO A 655 -9.05 8.86 1.94
C PRO A 655 -8.52 7.42 1.89
N TYR A 656 -8.91 6.58 2.84
CA TYR A 656 -8.38 5.22 3.03
C TYR A 656 -9.29 4.16 2.41
N MET A 657 -10.58 4.21 2.72
CA MET A 657 -11.61 3.24 2.30
C MET A 657 -12.83 3.99 1.75
N PRO A 658 -12.73 4.54 0.52
CA PRO A 658 -13.76 5.41 -0.05
C PRO A 658 -15.13 4.73 -0.22
N SER A 659 -15.17 3.45 -0.58
CA SER A 659 -16.44 2.73 -0.74
C SER A 659 -17.13 2.48 0.59
N VAL A 660 -16.38 2.15 1.64
CA VAL A 660 -16.90 1.98 3.01
C VAL A 660 -17.34 3.32 3.60
N SER A 661 -16.57 4.39 3.38
CA SER A 661 -16.97 5.75 3.73
C SER A 661 -18.35 6.11 3.14
N LEU A 662 -18.52 5.88 1.84
CA LEU A 662 -19.78 6.12 1.13
C LEU A 662 -20.92 5.24 1.68
N ALA A 663 -20.63 3.97 2.00
CA ALA A 663 -21.62 3.08 2.60
C ALA A 663 -22.09 3.60 3.98
N ILE A 664 -21.18 4.08 4.83
CA ILE A 664 -21.54 4.66 6.13
C ILE A 664 -22.36 5.93 5.93
N GLN A 665 -21.93 6.82 5.03
CA GLN A 665 -22.66 8.05 4.69
C GLN A 665 -24.08 7.76 4.22
N GLY A 666 -24.27 6.76 3.35
CA GLY A 666 -25.58 6.33 2.89
C GLY A 666 -26.45 5.73 3.99
N GLN A 667 -25.89 4.86 4.84
CA GLN A 667 -26.62 4.24 5.96
C GLN A 667 -27.05 5.26 7.01
N LEU A 668 -26.23 6.26 7.30
CA LEU A 668 -26.53 7.31 8.28
C LEU A 668 -27.24 8.52 7.67
N CYS A 669 -27.43 8.55 6.35
CA CYS A 669 -27.96 9.67 5.59
C CYS A 669 -27.24 10.99 5.91
N ILE A 670 -25.91 10.96 5.95
CA ILE A 670 -25.09 12.14 6.28
C ILE A 670 -25.30 13.21 5.20
N PRO A 671 -25.60 14.48 5.58
CA PRO A 671 -25.77 15.56 4.61
C PRO A 671 -24.49 15.80 3.79
N PRO A 672 -24.58 16.02 2.47
CA PRO A 672 -23.40 16.30 1.64
C PRO A 672 -22.57 17.51 2.09
N ASP A 673 -23.21 18.50 2.71
CA ASP A 673 -22.54 19.68 3.29
C ASP A 673 -21.58 19.31 4.43
N SER A 674 -21.69 18.10 5.00
CA SER A 674 -20.79 17.58 6.03
C SER A 674 -19.60 16.78 5.45
N PHE A 675 -19.47 16.67 4.12
CA PHE A 675 -18.36 15.95 3.48
C PHE A 675 -17.09 16.82 3.39
N VAL A 676 -16.65 17.29 4.54
CA VAL A 676 -15.50 18.18 4.72
C VAL A 676 -14.87 17.91 6.09
N LEU A 677 -13.56 18.09 6.20
CA LEU A 677 -12.86 17.95 7.48
C LEU A 677 -12.55 19.32 8.08
N SER A 678 -13.24 19.65 9.18
CA SER A 678 -12.88 20.74 10.09
C SER A 678 -11.88 20.28 11.16
N HIS A 679 -11.24 21.23 11.85
CA HIS A 679 -10.35 20.93 12.98
C HIS A 679 -11.07 20.57 14.28
N ASP A 680 -12.40 20.72 14.31
CA ASP A 680 -13.23 20.46 15.47
C ASP A 680 -14.24 19.36 15.18
N PHE A 681 -14.54 18.55 16.20
CA PHE A 681 -15.62 17.57 16.12
C PHE A 681 -16.97 18.26 16.37
N THR A 682 -17.81 18.30 15.34
CA THR A 682 -19.11 19.01 15.36
C THR A 682 -20.29 18.04 15.27
N CYS A 683 -21.44 18.46 15.79
CA CYS A 683 -22.69 17.72 15.67
C CYS A 683 -23.23 17.85 14.23
N THR A 684 -22.95 16.86 13.39
CA THR A 684 -23.39 16.79 12.00
C THR A 684 -24.77 16.14 11.84
N LEU A 685 -25.16 15.30 12.81
CA LEU A 685 -26.44 14.62 12.88
C LEU A 685 -27.21 15.17 14.10
N PRO A 686 -28.00 16.25 13.94
CA PRO A 686 -28.73 16.86 15.06
C PRO A 686 -29.88 15.96 15.55
N PRO A 687 -30.41 16.21 16.76
CA PRO A 687 -31.64 15.55 17.22
C PRO A 687 -32.78 15.71 16.20
N GLY A 688 -33.49 14.62 15.92
CA GLY A 688 -34.53 14.60 14.88
C GLY A 688 -34.04 14.19 13.49
N HIS A 689 -32.73 14.13 13.24
CA HIS A 689 -32.16 13.59 12.01
C HIS A 689 -32.59 12.13 11.81
N ARG A 690 -33.00 11.75 10.60
CA ARG A 690 -33.38 10.36 10.28
C ARG A 690 -32.23 9.64 9.60
N VAL A 691 -31.80 8.53 10.20
CA VAL A 691 -30.83 7.61 9.58
C VAL A 691 -31.55 6.62 8.67
N GLY A 692 -30.80 6.02 7.74
CA GLY A 692 -31.26 4.99 6.83
C GLY A 692 -31.25 3.59 7.45
N THR A 693 -31.18 2.58 6.59
CA THR A 693 -31.06 1.18 7.04
C THR A 693 -29.61 0.84 7.30
N VAL A 694 -29.30 0.42 8.52
CA VAL A 694 -27.96 0.03 8.92
C VAL A 694 -27.68 -1.43 8.58
N SER A 695 -26.45 -1.71 8.13
CA SER A 695 -26.02 -3.05 7.76
C SER A 695 -24.54 -3.28 8.09
N PRO A 696 -24.12 -4.53 8.40
CA PRO A 696 -22.72 -4.81 8.73
C PRO A 696 -21.75 -4.37 7.62
N LEU A 697 -20.79 -3.52 7.98
CA LEU A 697 -19.82 -2.95 7.03
C LEU A 697 -18.75 -3.94 6.54
N PHE A 698 -18.30 -4.83 7.42
CA PHE A 698 -17.17 -5.73 7.14
C PHE A 698 -17.57 -7.19 7.31
N GLN A 699 -16.94 -8.05 6.53
CA GLN A 699 -17.04 -9.50 6.65
C GLN A 699 -15.77 -10.06 7.28
N LYS A 700 -15.93 -11.14 8.03
CA LYS A 700 -14.79 -11.87 8.59
C LYS A 700 -14.00 -12.54 7.46
N LEU A 701 -12.68 -12.47 7.53
CA LEU A 701 -11.81 -13.29 6.70
C LEU A 701 -11.57 -14.62 7.42
N GLU A 702 -11.95 -15.72 6.77
CA GLU A 702 -11.82 -17.08 7.30
C GLU A 702 -10.46 -17.70 6.96
N ASN A 703 -9.91 -18.46 7.90
CA ASN A 703 -8.59 -19.10 7.78
C ASN A 703 -8.44 -19.90 6.49
N ASP A 704 -9.42 -20.76 6.17
CA ASP A 704 -9.38 -21.66 5.01
C ASP A 704 -9.28 -20.88 3.69
N ARG A 705 -10.02 -19.77 3.59
CA ARG A 705 -9.99 -18.89 2.42
C ARG A 705 -8.64 -18.21 2.28
N VAL A 706 -8.10 -17.69 3.38
CA VAL A 706 -6.82 -16.98 3.40
C VAL A 706 -5.66 -17.91 3.05
N GLU A 707 -5.67 -19.14 3.59
CA GLU A 707 -4.67 -20.16 3.26
C GLU A 707 -4.75 -20.59 1.79
N ALA A 708 -5.96 -20.71 1.22
CA ALA A 708 -6.13 -21.00 -0.21
C ALA A 708 -5.53 -19.88 -1.10
N LEU A 709 -5.78 -18.62 -0.75
CA LEU A 709 -5.19 -17.48 -1.47
C LEU A 709 -3.67 -17.42 -1.28
N ARG A 710 -3.17 -17.65 -0.07
CA ARG A 710 -1.73 -17.72 0.22
C ARG A 710 -1.01 -18.73 -0.68
N ARG A 711 -1.59 -19.94 -0.81
CA ARG A 711 -1.05 -20.98 -1.72
C ARG A 711 -1.10 -20.55 -3.18
N ARG A 712 -2.22 -19.98 -3.63
CA ARG A 712 -2.40 -19.48 -5.01
C ARG A 712 -1.31 -18.49 -5.42
N PHE A 713 -0.87 -17.63 -4.50
CA PHE A 713 0.09 -16.56 -4.80
C PHE A 713 1.50 -16.81 -4.23
N GLY A 714 1.79 -18.03 -3.76
CA GLY A 714 3.07 -18.39 -3.14
C GLY A 714 4.14 -18.93 -4.10
N GLY A 715 3.87 -18.99 -5.41
CA GLY A 715 4.78 -19.55 -6.43
C GLY A 715 4.87 -21.07 -6.47
N GLY A 716 4.06 -21.78 -5.67
CA GLY A 716 4.10 -23.24 -5.51
C GLY A 716 3.17 -24.04 -6.42
N GLN A 717 2.67 -23.47 -7.53
CA GLN A 717 1.85 -24.23 -8.48
C GLN A 717 2.36 -24.09 -9.93
N PRO A 718 2.63 -25.24 -10.60
CA PRO A 718 2.35 -25.37 -12.02
C PRO A 718 0.82 -25.36 -12.22
N GLU A 719 0.36 -24.56 -13.20
CA GLU A 719 -0.92 -24.48 -13.94
C GLU A 719 -2.25 -25.20 -13.52
N ASP A 720 -2.37 -25.94 -12.43
CA ASP A 720 -3.54 -26.79 -12.11
C ASP A 720 -4.62 -26.11 -11.24
N LEU A 721 -4.70 -24.78 -11.26
CA LEU A 721 -5.93 -24.05 -10.87
C LEU A 721 -6.48 -23.22 -12.03
N ALA A 722 -6.31 -23.71 -13.26
CA ALA A 722 -7.30 -23.45 -14.29
C ALA A 722 -8.66 -23.88 -13.76
N VAL A 723 -9.54 -22.91 -13.57
CA VAL A 723 -10.99 -23.12 -13.60
C VAL A 723 -11.27 -24.12 -14.71
N GLU A 724 -11.83 -25.28 -14.40
CA GLU A 724 -12.22 -26.28 -15.40
C GLU A 724 -12.99 -25.59 -16.53
N PRO A 725 -12.47 -25.56 -17.77
CA PRO A 725 -13.35 -25.56 -18.92
C PRO A 725 -13.82 -27.01 -19.05
N GLN A 726 -15.13 -27.27 -18.96
CA GLN A 726 -15.64 -28.58 -19.35
C GLN A 726 -15.27 -28.84 -20.82
N ALA A 727 -14.24 -29.66 -21.00
CA ALA A 727 -13.67 -30.03 -22.27
C ALA A 727 -14.60 -31.02 -22.99
N LYS A 728 -14.94 -30.64 -24.22
CA LYS A 728 -15.39 -31.53 -25.29
C LYS A 728 -14.36 -32.64 -25.49
N GLN A 729 -14.81 -33.90 -25.54
CA GLN A 729 -14.07 -34.99 -26.17
C GLN A 729 -14.40 -35.07 -27.68
N THR A 730 -13.35 -35.30 -28.46
CA THR A 730 -13.21 -35.31 -29.93
C THR A 730 -13.61 -36.66 -30.58
N PRO A 731 -13.62 -36.83 -31.93
CA PRO A 731 -14.66 -37.60 -32.65
C PRO A 731 -14.17 -38.83 -33.47
N SER A 732 -15.12 -39.73 -33.80
CA SER A 732 -15.09 -40.71 -34.91
C SER A 732 -16.48 -41.39 -34.95
N ALA A 733 -17.27 -41.55 -36.03
CA ALA A 733 -17.15 -41.30 -37.47
C ALA A 733 -18.55 -41.16 -38.13
N SER A 734 -18.57 -40.57 -39.34
CA SER A 734 -19.54 -40.68 -40.47
C SER A 734 -20.97 -40.08 -40.40
N GLN A 735 -21.11 -38.84 -40.93
CA GLN A 735 -21.94 -38.34 -42.07
C GLN A 735 -23.50 -38.49 -42.17
N PRO A 736 -24.23 -37.63 -42.94
CA PRO A 736 -25.38 -36.78 -42.49
C PRO A 736 -26.68 -36.95 -43.36
N PRO A 737 -27.66 -36.00 -43.48
CA PRO A 737 -28.46 -35.13 -42.57
C PRO A 737 -30.00 -35.45 -42.67
N PRO A 738 -30.97 -34.70 -42.08
CA PRO A 738 -31.46 -33.42 -42.63
C PRO A 738 -31.81 -32.35 -41.57
N ALA A 739 -32.13 -31.15 -42.07
CA ALA A 739 -32.42 -29.92 -41.32
C ALA A 739 -33.93 -29.79 -40.95
N PRO A 740 -34.42 -28.60 -40.56
CA PRO A 740 -34.90 -28.23 -39.22
C PRO A 740 -36.44 -28.21 -39.10
N GLU A 741 -37.01 -28.60 -37.96
CA GLU A 741 -38.41 -28.26 -37.66
C GLU A 741 -38.62 -27.79 -36.22
N THR A 742 -39.21 -26.61 -36.16
CA THR A 742 -39.83 -25.93 -35.04
C THR A 742 -40.94 -26.80 -34.45
N LEU A 743 -41.14 -26.77 -33.13
CA LEU A 743 -42.46 -26.68 -32.46
C LEU A 743 -42.28 -26.78 -30.94
N MET A 744 -42.76 -25.75 -30.23
CA MET A 744 -42.98 -25.78 -28.79
C MET A 744 -44.02 -26.86 -28.46
N ALA A 745 -43.72 -27.71 -27.46
CA ALA A 745 -44.68 -28.64 -26.87
C ALA A 745 -44.85 -28.33 -25.36
N PRO A 746 -46.04 -28.58 -24.78
CA PRO A 746 -46.45 -28.03 -23.49
C PRO A 746 -45.85 -28.81 -22.31
N ILE A 747 -45.69 -28.11 -21.17
CA ILE A 747 -45.27 -28.68 -19.88
C ILE A 747 -46.26 -29.80 -19.51
N ASP A 748 -45.75 -31.03 -19.37
CA ASP A 748 -46.53 -32.21 -19.00
C ASP A 748 -47.05 -32.08 -17.56
N SER A 749 -48.29 -31.62 -17.43
CA SER A 749 -49.00 -31.41 -16.16
C SER A 749 -49.08 -32.68 -15.30
N GLN A 750 -49.00 -33.87 -15.92
CA GLN A 750 -49.08 -35.15 -15.22
C GLN A 750 -47.76 -35.44 -14.51
N ARG A 751 -46.63 -35.18 -15.18
CA ARG A 751 -45.29 -35.33 -14.61
C ARG A 751 -45.03 -34.39 -13.42
N LEU A 752 -45.60 -33.19 -13.47
CA LEU A 752 -45.46 -32.19 -12.42
C LEU A 752 -46.24 -32.58 -11.14
N GLN A 753 -47.41 -33.20 -11.29
CA GLN A 753 -48.17 -33.76 -10.17
C GLN A 753 -47.45 -34.96 -9.54
N GLU A 754 -46.87 -35.86 -10.33
CA GLU A 754 -46.08 -36.98 -9.82
C GLU A 754 -44.87 -36.52 -8.99
N LEU A 755 -44.09 -35.58 -9.51
CA LEU A 755 -42.93 -35.01 -8.82
C LEU A 755 -43.34 -34.31 -7.51
N THR A 756 -44.48 -33.62 -7.51
CA THR A 756 -45.01 -32.97 -6.31
C THR A 756 -45.38 -34.00 -5.23
N GLN A 757 -46.03 -35.10 -5.62
CA GLN A 757 -46.36 -36.19 -4.69
C GLN A 757 -45.11 -36.88 -4.15
N GLU A 758 -44.10 -37.09 -4.99
CA GLU A 758 -42.86 -37.76 -4.60
C GLU A 758 -42.02 -36.91 -3.62
N VAL A 759 -41.96 -35.59 -3.85
CA VAL A 759 -41.36 -34.64 -2.89
C VAL A 759 -42.09 -34.67 -1.55
N ALA A 760 -43.42 -34.74 -1.56
CA ALA A 760 -44.21 -34.81 -0.33
C ALA A 760 -43.99 -36.13 0.43
N ARG A 761 -43.97 -37.26 -0.30
CA ARG A 761 -43.71 -38.61 0.25
C ARG A 761 -42.34 -38.69 0.90
N GLN A 762 -41.30 -38.25 0.18
CA GLN A 762 -39.93 -38.24 0.68
C GLN A 762 -39.76 -37.26 1.86
N GLY A 763 -40.44 -36.12 1.83
CA GLY A 763 -40.47 -35.16 2.94
C GLY A 763 -41.05 -35.75 4.22
N ASN A 764 -42.12 -36.53 4.12
CA ASN A 764 -42.72 -37.23 5.26
C ASN A 764 -41.84 -38.36 5.78
N HIS A 765 -41.16 -39.09 4.89
CA HIS A 765 -40.20 -40.13 5.26
C HIS A 765 -39.05 -39.57 6.10
N VAL A 766 -38.44 -38.46 5.67
CA VAL A 766 -37.39 -37.77 6.43
C VAL A 766 -37.89 -37.28 7.80
N ARG A 767 -39.14 -36.81 7.90
CA ARG A 767 -39.74 -36.40 9.17
C ARG A 767 -39.95 -37.59 10.13
N GLN A 768 -40.40 -38.73 9.62
CA GLN A 768 -40.54 -39.96 10.40
C GLN A 768 -39.18 -40.48 10.90
N LEU A 769 -38.16 -40.50 10.06
CA LEU A 769 -36.80 -40.89 10.46
C LEU A 769 -36.24 -39.99 11.56
N LYS A 770 -36.49 -38.67 11.47
CA LYS A 770 -36.12 -37.71 12.53
C LYS A 770 -36.93 -37.91 13.82
N ALA A 771 -38.21 -38.22 13.72
CA ALA A 771 -39.07 -38.50 14.88
C ALA A 771 -38.66 -39.79 15.60
N ASN A 772 -38.26 -40.81 14.85
CA ASN A 772 -37.81 -42.11 15.36
C ASN A 772 -36.34 -42.10 15.81
N LYS A 773 -35.66 -40.95 15.76
CA LYS A 773 -34.23 -40.79 16.13
C LYS A 773 -33.30 -41.77 15.40
N ALA A 774 -33.54 -42.00 14.11
CA ALA A 774 -32.66 -42.81 13.27
C ALA A 774 -31.24 -42.19 13.21
N GLU A 775 -30.25 -42.99 12.80
CA GLU A 775 -28.86 -42.54 12.72
C GLU A 775 -28.71 -41.34 11.78
N LYS A 776 -27.84 -40.40 12.17
CA LYS A 776 -27.64 -39.14 11.46
C LYS A 776 -27.22 -39.36 10.00
N ALA A 777 -26.36 -40.34 9.72
CA ALA A 777 -25.93 -40.67 8.37
C ALA A 777 -27.10 -41.12 7.48
N GLN A 778 -28.05 -41.87 8.03
CA GLN A 778 -29.24 -42.33 7.31
C GLN A 778 -30.20 -41.16 7.03
N ILE A 779 -30.38 -40.26 7.99
CA ILE A 779 -31.19 -39.05 7.82
C ILE A 779 -30.59 -38.13 6.75
N ASP A 780 -29.27 -37.94 6.76
CA ASP A 780 -28.58 -37.04 5.83
C ASP A 780 -28.65 -37.57 4.38
N MET A 781 -28.56 -38.90 4.19
CA MET A 781 -28.74 -39.54 2.88
C MET A 781 -30.16 -39.33 2.32
N GLU A 782 -31.20 -39.49 3.15
CA GLU A 782 -32.59 -39.31 2.71
C GLU A 782 -32.96 -37.83 2.51
N VAL A 783 -32.30 -36.90 3.23
CA VAL A 783 -32.39 -35.45 2.99
C VAL A 783 -31.76 -35.06 1.65
N ALA A 784 -30.64 -35.66 1.27
CA ALA A 784 -30.02 -35.40 -0.04
C ALA A 784 -30.95 -35.80 -1.20
N LYS A 785 -31.61 -36.97 -1.09
CA LYS A 785 -32.63 -37.40 -2.06
C LYS A 785 -33.81 -36.41 -2.15
N LEU A 786 -34.27 -35.89 -1.01
CA LEU A 786 -35.34 -34.89 -0.98
C LEU A 786 -34.93 -33.57 -1.67
N LEU A 787 -33.69 -33.12 -1.48
CA LEU A 787 -33.18 -31.90 -2.10
C LEU A 787 -33.09 -32.05 -3.62
N GLU A 788 -32.65 -33.21 -4.10
CA GLU A 788 -32.59 -33.48 -5.55
C GLU A 788 -33.98 -33.54 -6.18
N LEU A 789 -34.95 -34.20 -5.53
CA LEU A 789 -36.35 -34.20 -6.01
C LEU A 789 -36.96 -32.79 -6.06
N LYS A 790 -36.63 -31.92 -5.09
CA LYS A 790 -37.07 -30.51 -5.10
C LYS A 790 -36.42 -29.71 -6.22
N LYS A 791 -35.16 -29.98 -6.54
CA LYS A 791 -34.45 -29.35 -7.65
C LYS A 791 -35.09 -29.75 -8.99
N GLN A 792 -35.44 -31.02 -9.15
CA GLN A 792 -36.14 -31.52 -10.33
C GLN A 792 -37.53 -30.92 -10.48
N LEU A 793 -38.28 -30.76 -9.38
CA LEU A 793 -39.58 -30.07 -9.39
C LEU A 793 -39.43 -28.59 -9.75
N ALA A 794 -38.44 -27.88 -9.20
CA ALA A 794 -38.19 -26.47 -9.52
C ALA A 794 -37.84 -26.27 -11.00
N LEU A 795 -37.01 -27.14 -11.57
CA LEU A 795 -36.69 -27.15 -13.00
C LEU A 795 -37.92 -27.44 -13.86
N ALA A 796 -38.78 -28.39 -13.46
CA ALA A 796 -40.01 -28.71 -14.16
C ALA A 796 -41.06 -27.57 -14.08
N GLU A 797 -41.05 -26.78 -13.00
CA GLU A 797 -41.87 -25.58 -12.82
C GLU A 797 -41.28 -24.32 -13.51
N GLY A 798 -40.12 -24.43 -14.14
CA GLY A 798 -39.44 -23.31 -14.79
C GLY A 798 -38.83 -22.27 -13.84
N LYS A 799 -38.56 -22.65 -12.57
CA LYS A 799 -37.94 -21.80 -11.56
C LYS A 799 -36.45 -22.14 -11.41
N SER A 800 -35.58 -21.13 -11.34
CA SER A 800 -34.16 -21.34 -11.03
C SER A 800 -33.99 -21.95 -9.63
N PRO A 801 -33.27 -23.07 -9.48
CA PRO A 801 -33.14 -23.75 -8.19
C PRO A 801 -32.16 -23.00 -7.28
N GLU A 802 -32.68 -22.12 -6.42
CA GLU A 802 -31.89 -21.52 -5.33
C GLU A 802 -31.66 -22.51 -4.19
N VAL A 803 -30.39 -22.67 -3.80
CA VAL A 803 -29.97 -23.47 -2.64
C VAL A 803 -30.21 -22.65 -1.36
N SER A 804 -31.28 -22.96 -0.64
CA SER A 804 -31.57 -22.36 0.66
C SER A 804 -30.62 -22.89 1.75
N VAL A 805 -29.79 -22.02 2.32
CA VAL A 805 -28.94 -22.30 3.51
C VAL A 805 -29.83 -22.37 4.78
N PRO A 806 -29.58 -23.30 5.75
CA PRO A 806 -30.50 -23.54 6.86
C PRO A 806 -30.49 -22.42 7.90
N LYS A 807 -31.66 -21.84 8.20
CA LYS A 807 -31.88 -20.92 9.33
C LYS A 807 -31.65 -21.63 10.68
N GLY A 808 -30.66 -21.16 11.45
CA GLY A 808 -30.44 -21.54 12.84
C GLY A 808 -31.58 -21.08 13.75
N LYS A 809 -31.97 -21.94 14.70
CA LYS A 809 -33.09 -21.77 15.64
C LYS A 809 -32.88 -20.60 16.60
N GLN A 810 -33.88 -19.73 16.68
CA GLN A 810 -34.19 -18.93 17.88
C GLN A 810 -34.49 -19.87 19.06
N LYS A 811 -33.91 -19.60 20.23
CA LYS A 811 -34.42 -20.08 21.52
C LYS A 811 -35.16 -18.94 22.20
N LYS A 812 -36.31 -19.30 22.78
CA LYS A 812 -37.05 -18.51 23.77
C LYS A 812 -36.16 -18.12 24.94
#